data_AF-A0A8W8MKY4-F1
#
_entry.id   AF-A0A8W8MKY4-F1
#
_cell.length_a   1.000
_cell.length_b   1.000
_cell.length_c   1.000
_cell.angle_alpha   90.00
_cell.angle_beta   90.00
_cell.angle_gamma   90.00
#
_symmetry.space_group_name_H-M   'P 1'
#
loop_
_entity.id
_entity.type
_entity.pdbx_description
1 polymer ?
#
loop_
_entity_poly.entity_id
_entity_poly.type
_entity_poly.pdbx_seq_one_letter_code
_entity_poly.pdbx_strand_id
1 'polypeptide(L)'
;MQTELTKLQSVPHETKPEGNDDSAKELLKLKSDIKALEQERDYLLNLLDDDVEMKIFDEDSGSYTPKVRECIMKLTSLNVATKNIPSVIESVLKLGNKVANKLPSRQTVDNIVCEKVAIGQKHIGVKLGQQKNLCLYGDETRKKGKTYQTFLASNEEKEVFCLGLRDMHNKAASTTLDTFKEILNDISSACEEMIINEDVSVGHTIISNIQSFMSDRAKVNISFTELLQQYKSEILSIVKKDWEVLSNEQKLMCSKVNNFFCALHLLVNMAECTSPILKKFEDEQGNSESNVVEDPETDQESECYFSKSEAKTLTLMRCCSKCFSCGGDEKCGAFAEFKVYCSSRDKKVLFIPFRGNRFNVIFFIAEVVYYHRETISTFLNNVHGVTNNLHKIIAHLIKNPVFLAACKVLGLISKLITAPFWRIIEKNLNILDLNTYFESLTVYLERQSTDASGFVNGDEYPFEESLIVKDKLYEELVKPNDEFDHIAIQLAQLLFCGFHKLVSGALREHLPGGAYNNPSDKLKDQSKSVVPHNKMSERVFGMLDNFISFRPNASTITNEAFIMFSFNKTSKWLDSLPDQEKHEMISKGISEGRELRAQFKERCHDIVLKRRQLLEEKKVALAKKEQNLLAQREKQTNEIAYYGLWQSRERVDAALGEIEKENEKRKALEAQLRFRQKMLKQKHENKEVFKFSSKGKKHPISVLRENLLKLIDAAYHGPDTEPQRIRTPLLVGKRVKHRFSNGNYIGRVISVVPGFVNFYNIVYDNDVAEDGITKCVYTYKLLDDYKKGDLEIIPERFHGSRVKTSVYCSDSFLNRHCMGPEI
;
A
#
# COMPACT_ATOMS: atom_id res chain seq x y z
N MET A 1 -10.86 -12.62 70.04
CA MET A 1 -11.97 -11.74 70.50
C MET A 1 -13.32 -12.18 69.96
N GLN A 2 -13.51 -12.35 68.63
CA GLN A 2 -14.78 -12.85 68.07
C GLN A 2 -15.25 -14.16 68.73
N THR A 3 -14.32 -15.08 69.01
CA THR A 3 -14.59 -16.40 69.64
C THR A 3 -15.02 -16.32 71.11
N GLU A 4 -14.64 -15.25 71.82
CA GLU A 4 -15.07 -15.01 73.21
C GLU A 4 -16.41 -14.26 73.23
N LEU A 5 -16.68 -13.43 72.21
CA LEU A 5 -17.97 -12.75 72.03
C LEU A 5 -19.11 -13.75 71.74
N THR A 6 -18.83 -14.82 70.98
CA THR A 6 -19.81 -15.87 70.68
C THR A 6 -20.18 -16.71 71.91
N LYS A 7 -19.27 -16.82 72.91
CA LYS A 7 -19.54 -17.54 74.16
C LYS A 7 -20.45 -16.76 75.12
N LEU A 8 -20.43 -15.43 75.05
CA LEU A 8 -21.27 -14.57 75.90
C LEU A 8 -22.72 -14.45 75.41
N GLN A 9 -23.00 -14.81 74.16
CA GLN A 9 -24.33 -14.71 73.55
C GLN A 9 -25.18 -15.99 73.66
N SER A 10 -24.63 -17.06 74.24
CA SER A 10 -25.28 -18.38 74.31
C SER A 10 -25.61 -18.84 75.74
N VAL A 11 -26.32 -18.03 76.53
CA VAL A 11 -26.90 -18.47 77.81
C VAL A 11 -28.42 -18.24 77.80
N PRO A 12 -29.26 -19.26 78.13
CA PRO A 12 -30.72 -19.16 78.04
C PRO A 12 -31.32 -18.35 79.19
N HIS A 13 -32.43 -17.67 78.88
CA HIS A 13 -33.34 -17.05 79.85
C HIS A 13 -33.91 -18.09 80.82
N GLU A 14 -33.66 -17.94 82.12
CA GLU A 14 -34.66 -18.07 83.20
C GLU A 14 -34.02 -17.79 84.56
N THR A 15 -34.43 -16.67 85.17
CA THR A 15 -34.75 -16.45 86.60
C THR A 15 -34.58 -14.96 86.93
N LYS A 16 -35.66 -14.36 87.44
CA LYS A 16 -35.67 -12.99 87.97
C LYS A 16 -34.69 -12.90 89.16
N PRO A 17 -33.80 -11.91 89.22
CA PRO A 17 -33.31 -11.40 90.49
C PRO A 17 -34.13 -10.16 90.84
N GLU A 18 -34.96 -10.29 91.87
CA GLU A 18 -35.25 -9.15 92.74
C GLU A 18 -33.93 -8.64 93.32
N GLY A 19 -33.73 -7.33 93.25
CA GLY A 19 -32.59 -6.67 93.90
C GLY A 19 -31.47 -6.26 92.94
N ASN A 20 -31.50 -5.00 92.52
CA ASN A 20 -30.57 -3.94 92.95
C ASN A 20 -30.48 -2.90 91.82
N ASP A 21 -31.28 -1.83 91.92
CA ASP A 21 -31.40 -0.75 90.91
C ASP A 21 -30.04 -0.08 90.59
N ASP A 22 -29.07 -0.17 91.52
CA ASP A 22 -27.70 0.29 91.31
C ASP A 22 -26.89 -0.61 90.37
N SER A 23 -27.01 -1.94 90.47
CA SER A 23 -26.27 -2.87 89.61
C SER A 23 -26.77 -2.81 88.16
N ALA A 24 -28.07 -2.54 87.96
CA ALA A 24 -28.63 -2.32 86.63
C ALA A 24 -28.14 -1.01 86.00
N LYS A 25 -28.02 0.07 86.78
CA LYS A 25 -27.45 1.35 86.34
C LYS A 25 -25.96 1.23 86.02
N GLU A 26 -25.21 0.51 86.84
CA GLU A 26 -23.78 0.28 86.63
C GLU A 26 -23.51 -0.56 85.37
N LEU A 27 -24.34 -1.59 85.12
CA LEU A 27 -24.28 -2.39 83.88
C LEU A 27 -24.60 -1.55 82.63
N LEU A 28 -25.56 -0.62 82.73
CA LEU A 28 -25.91 0.31 81.65
C LEU A 28 -24.78 1.30 81.36
N LYS A 29 -24.12 1.81 82.41
CA LYS A 29 -22.95 2.67 82.30
C LYS A 29 -21.77 1.95 81.66
N LEU A 30 -21.44 0.74 82.12
CA LEU A 30 -20.39 -0.10 81.54
C LEU A 30 -20.65 -0.42 80.06
N LYS A 31 -21.90 -0.71 79.67
CA LYS A 31 -22.25 -0.93 78.25
C LYS A 31 -22.08 0.33 77.41
N SER A 32 -22.40 1.51 77.97
CA SER A 32 -22.17 2.79 77.31
C SER A 32 -20.68 3.07 77.14
N ASP A 33 -19.89 2.80 78.17
CA ASP A 33 -18.44 3.02 78.16
C ASP A 33 -17.74 2.05 77.19
N ILE A 34 -18.16 0.78 77.13
CA ILE A 34 -17.66 -0.19 76.13
C ILE A 34 -17.95 0.30 74.72
N LYS A 35 -19.18 0.79 74.46
CA LYS A 35 -19.56 1.29 73.14
C LYS A 35 -18.76 2.55 72.76
N ALA A 36 -18.50 3.44 73.72
CA ALA A 36 -17.66 4.61 73.50
C ALA A 36 -16.20 4.21 73.19
N LEU A 37 -15.65 3.24 73.91
CA LEU A 37 -14.31 2.70 73.68
C LEU A 37 -14.21 1.94 72.35
N GLU A 38 -15.26 1.24 71.92
CA GLU A 38 -15.31 0.60 70.59
C GLU A 38 -15.32 1.65 69.47
N GLN A 39 -16.07 2.74 69.64
CA GLN A 39 -16.06 3.87 68.71
C GLN A 39 -14.72 4.59 68.67
N GLU A 40 -14.07 4.77 69.82
CA GLU A 40 -12.75 5.39 69.93
C GLU A 40 -11.66 4.48 69.35
N ARG A 41 -11.74 3.16 69.58
CA ARG A 41 -10.88 2.17 68.93
C ARG A 41 -11.04 2.19 67.41
N ASP A 42 -12.27 2.20 66.91
CA ASP A 42 -12.54 2.22 65.46
C ASP A 42 -12.09 3.55 64.84
N TYR A 43 -12.25 4.67 65.57
CA TYR A 43 -11.70 5.97 65.19
C TYR A 43 -10.16 5.96 65.15
N LEU A 44 -9.50 5.43 66.18
CA LEU A 44 -8.04 5.31 66.23
C LEU A 44 -7.49 4.32 65.19
N LEU A 45 -8.22 3.26 64.88
CA LEU A 45 -7.87 2.33 63.79
C LEU A 45 -7.98 3.01 62.43
N ASN A 46 -9.01 3.81 62.19
CA ASN A 46 -9.11 4.64 60.98
C ASN A 46 -7.99 5.69 60.93
N LEU A 47 -7.68 6.34 62.05
CA LEU A 47 -6.59 7.33 62.15
C LEU A 47 -5.19 6.71 61.93
N LEU A 48 -5.01 5.45 62.34
CA LEU A 48 -3.80 4.65 62.07
C LEU A 48 -3.72 4.16 60.62
N ASP A 49 -4.84 4.02 59.91
CA ASP A 49 -4.92 3.63 58.50
C ASP A 49 -4.80 4.85 57.54
N ASP A 50 -5.05 6.06 58.04
CA ASP A 50 -5.15 7.33 57.27
C ASP A 50 -3.80 8.01 56.96
N ASP A 51 -2.67 7.54 57.48
CA ASP A 51 -1.33 8.12 57.20
C ASP A 51 -0.25 7.03 56.96
N VAL A 52 -0.65 5.90 56.39
CA VAL A 52 0.27 4.79 56.13
C VAL A 52 0.99 5.01 54.80
N GLU A 53 2.31 5.24 54.88
CA GLU A 53 3.20 5.17 53.73
C GLU A 53 3.05 3.79 53.07
N MET A 54 2.52 3.78 51.85
CA MET A 54 2.33 2.55 51.08
C MET A 54 3.67 2.15 50.46
N LYS A 55 4.21 1.01 50.91
CA LYS A 55 5.41 0.40 50.32
C LYS A 55 5.10 -0.13 48.92
N ILE A 56 5.32 0.71 47.92
CA ILE A 56 5.15 0.38 46.50
C ILE A 56 6.47 0.09 45.79
N PHE A 57 7.57 0.60 46.35
CA PHE A 57 8.93 0.32 45.94
C PHE A 57 9.65 -0.44 47.05
N ASP A 58 10.33 -1.52 46.69
CA ASP A 58 11.17 -2.29 47.59
C ASP A 58 12.62 -1.82 47.43
N GLU A 59 13.19 -1.27 48.49
CA GLU A 59 14.55 -0.72 48.50
C GLU A 59 15.61 -1.83 48.45
N ASP A 60 15.33 -2.99 49.05
CA ASP A 60 16.27 -4.11 49.12
C ASP A 60 16.46 -4.74 47.74
N SER A 61 15.36 -4.95 47.01
CA SER A 61 15.40 -5.46 45.63
C SER A 61 15.59 -4.37 44.56
N GLY A 62 15.49 -3.09 44.94
CA GLY A 62 15.57 -1.96 44.02
C GLY A 62 14.46 -1.97 42.96
N SER A 63 13.28 -2.52 43.26
CA SER A 63 12.22 -2.79 42.29
C SER A 63 10.83 -2.40 42.80
N TYR A 64 9.93 -2.06 41.87
CA TYR A 64 8.51 -1.90 42.19
C TYR A 64 7.85 -3.25 42.37
N THR A 65 6.90 -3.31 43.31
CA THR A 65 6.15 -4.54 43.59
C THR A 65 5.37 -5.04 42.37
N PRO A 66 5.09 -6.35 42.25
CA PRO A 66 4.33 -6.90 41.13
C PRO A 66 2.97 -6.20 40.91
N LYS A 67 2.26 -5.85 41.99
CA LYS A 67 0.97 -5.13 41.93
C LYS A 67 1.09 -3.75 41.28
N VAL A 68 2.17 -3.02 41.57
CA VAL A 68 2.42 -1.69 40.99
C VAL A 68 2.76 -1.82 39.51
N ARG A 69 3.58 -2.80 39.14
CA ARG A 69 3.91 -3.10 37.74
C ARG A 69 2.65 -3.46 36.95
N GLU A 70 1.80 -4.31 37.51
CA GLU A 70 0.51 -4.65 36.92
C GLU A 70 -0.39 -3.41 36.75
N CYS A 71 -0.48 -2.56 37.78
CA CYS A 71 -1.22 -1.30 37.71
C CYS A 71 -0.72 -0.42 36.55
N ILE A 72 0.60 -0.27 36.40
CA ILE A 72 1.22 0.47 35.30
C ILE A 72 0.88 -0.17 33.95
N MET A 73 0.91 -1.51 33.85
CA MET A 73 0.53 -2.24 32.65
C MET A 73 -0.94 -2.02 32.28
N LYS A 74 -1.85 -1.97 33.26
CA LYS A 74 -3.27 -1.68 33.07
C LYS A 74 -3.48 -0.23 32.64
N LEU A 75 -2.90 0.75 33.36
CA LEU A 75 -3.01 2.18 33.03
C LEU A 75 -2.52 2.52 31.62
N THR A 76 -1.38 1.97 31.22
CA THR A 76 -0.86 2.18 29.85
C THR A 76 -1.76 1.55 28.79
N SER A 77 -2.47 0.45 29.10
CA SER A 77 -3.47 -0.16 28.21
C SER A 77 -4.75 0.65 28.12
N LEU A 78 -5.05 1.47 29.13
CA LEU A 78 -6.11 2.49 29.11
C LEU A 78 -5.66 3.80 28.43
N ASN A 79 -4.56 3.77 27.69
CA ASN A 79 -3.98 4.92 26.97
C ASN A 79 -3.52 6.09 27.85
N VAL A 80 -3.27 5.87 29.14
CA VAL A 80 -2.60 6.86 29.98
C VAL A 80 -1.16 7.05 29.50
N ALA A 81 -0.79 8.30 29.20
CA ALA A 81 0.57 8.63 28.76
C ALA A 81 1.61 8.26 29.83
N THR A 82 2.74 7.67 29.43
CA THR A 82 3.73 7.14 30.38
C THR A 82 4.30 8.19 31.33
N LYS A 83 4.42 9.44 30.88
CA LYS A 83 4.81 10.60 31.71
C LYS A 83 3.79 10.98 32.80
N ASN A 84 2.51 10.64 32.62
CA ASN A 84 1.42 11.03 33.52
C ASN A 84 1.10 9.93 34.55
N ILE A 85 1.57 8.71 34.34
CA ILE A 85 1.30 7.58 35.24
C ILE A 85 1.73 7.84 36.70
N PRO A 86 2.89 8.45 36.98
CA PRO A 86 3.29 8.73 38.37
C PRO A 86 2.27 9.63 39.07
N SER A 87 1.81 10.69 38.38
CA SER A 87 0.79 11.61 38.91
C SER A 87 -0.58 10.96 39.05
N VAL A 88 -0.94 10.02 38.18
CA VAL A 88 -2.18 9.24 38.31
C VAL A 88 -2.12 8.35 39.55
N ILE A 89 -1.02 7.63 39.75
CA ILE A 89 -0.81 6.79 40.95
C ILE A 89 -0.87 7.66 42.21
N GLU A 90 -0.14 8.78 42.24
CA GLU A 90 -0.16 9.72 43.35
C GLU A 90 -1.56 10.26 43.66
N SER A 91 -2.32 10.64 42.63
CA SER A 91 -3.68 11.16 42.80
C SER A 91 -4.63 10.10 43.36
N VAL A 92 -4.52 8.85 42.90
CA VAL A 92 -5.33 7.74 43.39
C VAL A 92 -4.97 7.38 44.84
N LEU A 93 -3.69 7.40 45.20
CA LEU A 93 -3.26 7.18 46.58
C LEU A 93 -3.76 8.28 47.51
N LYS A 94 -3.71 9.56 47.08
CA LYS A 94 -4.26 10.69 47.83
C LYS A 94 -5.76 10.58 48.09
N LEU A 95 -6.54 9.97 47.20
CA LEU A 95 -7.97 9.70 47.43
C LEU A 95 -8.20 8.71 48.57
N GLY A 96 -7.23 7.83 48.83
CA GLY A 96 -7.28 6.87 49.94
C GLY A 96 -6.46 7.28 51.15
N ASN A 97 -6.08 8.56 51.28
CA ASN A 97 -5.19 9.08 52.31
C ASN A 97 -3.87 8.31 52.42
N LYS A 98 -3.30 7.88 51.29
CA LYS A 98 -1.99 7.17 51.26
C LYS A 98 -0.95 7.99 50.53
N VAL A 99 0.31 7.81 50.94
CA VAL A 99 1.47 8.38 50.27
C VAL A 99 2.37 7.23 49.81
N ALA A 100 2.89 7.32 48.58
CA ALA A 100 3.85 6.36 48.06
C ALA A 100 5.25 6.63 48.61
N ASN A 101 5.96 5.58 49.04
CA ASN A 101 7.37 5.71 49.43
C ASN A 101 8.28 6.14 48.27
N LYS A 102 7.96 5.73 47.03
CA LYS A 102 8.65 6.19 45.82
C LYS A 102 7.77 6.04 44.60
N LEU A 103 7.62 7.09 43.80
CA LEU A 103 6.87 7.03 42.54
C LEU A 103 7.77 6.61 41.36
N PRO A 104 7.24 5.82 40.40
CA PRO A 104 8.01 5.41 39.23
C PRO A 104 8.37 6.60 38.36
N SER A 105 9.56 6.61 37.78
CA SER A 105 9.92 7.59 36.76
C SER A 105 9.28 7.24 35.41
N ARG A 106 9.23 8.20 34.47
CA ARG A 106 8.83 7.90 33.09
C ARG A 106 9.65 6.77 32.47
N GLN A 107 10.98 6.78 32.67
CA GLN A 107 11.86 5.74 32.13
C GLN A 107 11.55 4.37 32.75
N THR A 108 11.23 4.34 34.05
CA THR A 108 10.79 3.11 34.73
C THR A 108 9.49 2.59 34.11
N VAL A 109 8.51 3.46 33.86
CA VAL A 109 7.24 3.10 33.23
C VAL A 109 7.47 2.57 31.82
N ASP A 110 8.27 3.25 31.00
CA ASP A 110 8.62 2.80 29.65
C ASP A 110 9.33 1.43 29.70
N ASN A 111 10.14 1.17 30.73
CA ASN A 111 10.75 -0.13 30.93
C ASN A 111 9.71 -1.21 31.28
N ILE A 112 8.75 -0.91 32.16
CA ILE A 112 7.67 -1.84 32.52
C ILE A 112 6.79 -2.16 31.31
N VAL A 113 6.61 -1.22 30.38
CA VAL A 113 5.87 -1.49 29.14
C VAL A 113 6.51 -2.59 28.30
N CYS A 114 7.85 -2.68 28.20
CA CYS A 114 8.47 -3.78 27.45
C CYS A 114 8.33 -5.14 28.15
N GLU A 115 8.18 -5.18 29.48
CA GLU A 115 7.94 -6.43 30.22
C GLU A 115 6.62 -7.08 29.79
N LYS A 116 5.66 -6.29 29.26
CA LYS A 116 4.44 -6.82 28.65
C LYS A 116 4.70 -7.75 27.47
N VAL A 117 5.81 -7.59 26.74
CA VAL A 117 6.14 -8.48 25.61
C VAL A 117 6.45 -9.86 26.15
N ALA A 118 7.34 -9.97 27.13
CA ALA A 118 7.69 -11.23 27.79
C ALA A 118 6.45 -11.92 28.39
N ILE A 119 5.60 -11.17 29.10
CA ILE A 119 4.35 -11.71 29.66
C ILE A 119 3.38 -12.14 28.53
N GLY A 120 3.30 -11.38 27.44
CA GLY A 120 2.52 -11.74 26.27
C GLY A 120 3.02 -13.02 25.59
N GLN A 121 4.34 -13.23 25.55
CA GLN A 121 4.98 -14.43 25.03
C GLN A 121 4.70 -15.65 25.90
N LYS A 122 4.74 -15.51 27.24
CA LYS A 122 4.31 -16.56 28.17
C LYS A 122 2.85 -16.93 27.99
N HIS A 123 1.97 -15.94 27.84
CA HIS A 123 0.56 -16.18 27.55
C HIS A 123 0.39 -17.02 26.27
N ILE A 124 1.14 -16.69 25.21
CA ILE A 124 1.15 -17.46 23.96
C ILE A 124 1.66 -18.88 24.19
N GLY A 125 2.75 -19.03 24.95
CA GLY A 125 3.31 -20.34 25.27
C GLY A 125 2.32 -21.25 26.00
N VAL A 126 1.59 -20.71 26.98
CA VAL A 126 0.53 -21.44 27.69
C VAL A 126 -0.63 -21.79 26.76
N LYS A 127 -1.04 -20.86 25.88
CA LYS A 127 -2.22 -21.07 25.03
C LYS A 127 -1.97 -21.93 23.81
N LEU A 128 -0.77 -21.89 23.23
CA LEU A 128 -0.45 -22.58 21.97
C LEU A 128 0.58 -23.69 22.13
N GLY A 129 1.38 -23.69 23.18
CA GLY A 129 2.52 -24.60 23.36
C GLY A 129 2.15 -26.08 23.51
N GLN A 130 0.88 -26.40 23.73
CA GLN A 130 0.36 -27.77 23.79
C GLN A 130 -0.75 -28.04 22.75
N GLN A 131 -1.10 -27.02 21.96
CA GLN A 131 -2.18 -27.12 20.98
C GLN A 131 -1.72 -27.78 19.69
N LYS A 132 -2.65 -28.48 19.04
CA LYS A 132 -2.43 -29.14 17.75
C LYS A 132 -3.14 -28.39 16.63
N ASN A 133 -2.84 -28.80 15.40
CA ASN A 133 -3.53 -28.31 14.19
C ASN A 133 -3.57 -26.79 14.09
N LEU A 134 -2.48 -26.11 14.44
CA LEU A 134 -2.41 -24.64 14.44
C LEU A 134 -2.46 -24.09 13.00
N CYS A 135 -3.08 -22.93 12.85
CA CYS A 135 -3.00 -22.15 11.60
C CYS A 135 -2.19 -20.89 11.85
N LEU A 136 -1.13 -20.71 11.05
CA LEU A 136 -0.33 -19.50 11.03
C LEU A 136 -0.96 -18.49 10.07
N TYR A 137 -0.99 -17.22 10.45
CA TYR A 137 -1.38 -16.10 9.60
C TYR A 137 -0.19 -15.16 9.46
N GLY A 138 0.07 -14.70 8.24
CA GLY A 138 1.12 -13.74 7.93
C GLY A 138 0.60 -12.63 7.04
N ASP A 139 1.03 -11.41 7.32
CA ASP A 139 0.81 -10.26 6.44
C ASP A 139 1.90 -9.21 6.69
N GLU A 140 2.13 -8.35 5.70
CA GLU A 140 3.14 -7.31 5.78
C GLU A 140 2.65 -5.95 5.26
N THR A 141 3.07 -4.88 5.92
CA THR A 141 2.69 -3.53 5.54
C THR A 141 3.86 -2.57 5.50
N ARG A 142 3.70 -1.43 4.83
CA ARG A 142 4.68 -0.34 4.83
C ARG A 142 4.08 0.90 5.45
N LYS A 143 4.71 1.42 6.51
CA LYS A 143 4.27 2.63 7.24
C LYS A 143 5.47 3.53 7.51
N LYS A 144 5.36 4.82 7.18
CA LYS A 144 6.41 5.83 7.38
C LYS A 144 7.81 5.37 6.90
N GLY A 145 7.88 4.67 5.76
CA GLY A 145 9.14 4.18 5.17
C GLY A 145 9.73 2.90 5.79
N LYS A 146 9.09 2.33 6.81
CA LYS A 146 9.46 1.04 7.42
C LYS A 146 8.55 -0.08 6.91
N THR A 147 9.07 -1.29 6.86
CA THR A 147 8.30 -2.49 6.51
C THR A 147 8.03 -3.26 7.78
N TYR A 148 6.77 -3.53 8.08
CA TYR A 148 6.36 -4.26 9.28
C TYR A 148 5.77 -5.62 8.89
N GLN A 149 6.21 -6.67 9.59
CA GLN A 149 5.63 -8.01 9.51
C GLN A 149 4.90 -8.31 10.81
N THR A 150 3.71 -8.90 10.71
CA THR A 150 3.03 -9.51 11.85
C THR A 150 2.82 -11.00 11.60
N PHE A 151 2.88 -11.79 12.66
CA PHE A 151 2.42 -13.18 12.64
C PHE A 151 1.35 -13.38 13.69
N LEU A 152 0.31 -14.11 13.31
CA LEU A 152 -0.74 -14.56 14.22
C LEU A 152 -0.84 -16.08 14.15
N ALA A 153 -1.37 -16.72 15.18
CA ALA A 153 -1.74 -18.12 15.12
C ALA A 153 -3.12 -18.35 15.72
N SER A 154 -3.86 -19.32 15.18
CA SER A 154 -5.11 -19.81 15.76
C SER A 154 -5.04 -21.27 16.18
N ASN A 155 -5.77 -21.58 17.24
CA ASN A 155 -6.04 -22.93 17.73
C ASN A 155 -7.34 -23.50 17.14
N GLU A 156 -7.69 -24.72 17.52
CA GLU A 156 -8.91 -25.40 17.06
C GLU A 156 -10.19 -24.68 17.53
N GLU A 157 -10.13 -23.98 18.67
CA GLU A 157 -11.20 -23.12 19.20
C GLU A 157 -11.37 -21.80 18.42
N LYS A 158 -10.57 -21.58 17.37
CA LYS A 158 -10.57 -20.36 16.55
C LYS A 158 -10.17 -19.10 17.30
N GLU A 159 -9.56 -19.24 18.47
CA GLU A 159 -8.94 -18.11 19.17
C GLU A 159 -7.67 -17.70 18.43
N VAL A 160 -7.55 -16.41 18.11
CA VAL A 160 -6.41 -15.88 17.35
C VAL A 160 -5.49 -15.10 18.28
N PHE A 161 -4.21 -15.43 18.28
CA PHE A 161 -3.17 -14.79 19.07
C PHE A 161 -2.16 -14.10 18.16
N CYS A 162 -1.80 -12.87 18.49
CA CYS A 162 -0.68 -12.16 17.87
C CYS A 162 0.63 -12.65 18.47
N LEU A 163 1.47 -13.28 17.64
CA LEU A 163 2.76 -13.81 18.04
C LEU A 163 3.82 -12.70 18.16
N GLY A 164 3.74 -11.70 17.30
CA GLY A 164 4.65 -10.55 17.32
C GLY A 164 4.50 -9.65 16.11
N LEU A 165 5.09 -8.46 16.22
CA LEU A 165 5.21 -7.44 15.17
C LEU A 165 6.68 -7.00 15.08
N ARG A 166 7.28 -7.06 13.88
CA ARG A 166 8.72 -6.75 13.68
C ARG A 166 8.94 -5.80 12.50
N ASP A 167 10.00 -4.99 12.58
CA ASP A 167 10.49 -4.19 11.44
C ASP A 167 11.42 -5.07 10.59
N MET A 168 11.18 -5.11 9.29
CA MET A 168 11.99 -5.85 8.32
C MET A 168 12.81 -4.90 7.44
N HIS A 169 14.00 -5.34 7.06
CA HIS A 169 14.86 -4.56 6.15
C HIS A 169 14.39 -4.65 4.69
N ASN A 170 13.69 -5.73 4.29
CA ASN A 170 13.08 -5.91 2.96
C ASN A 170 11.79 -6.75 3.05
N LYS A 171 11.24 -7.18 1.90
CA LYS A 171 10.04 -8.05 1.79
C LYS A 171 10.37 -9.43 1.20
N ALA A 172 11.59 -9.92 1.36
CA ALA A 172 11.99 -11.22 0.83
C ALA A 172 11.44 -12.35 1.71
N ALA A 173 11.04 -13.47 1.10
CA ALA A 173 10.50 -14.62 1.82
C ALA A 173 11.46 -15.17 2.89
N SER A 174 12.78 -15.14 2.62
CA SER A 174 13.82 -15.50 3.60
C SER A 174 13.83 -14.58 4.81
N THR A 175 13.75 -13.26 4.60
CA THR A 175 13.66 -12.28 5.70
C THR A 175 12.38 -12.45 6.51
N THR A 176 11.27 -12.78 5.86
CA THR A 176 10.01 -13.11 6.54
C THR A 176 10.15 -14.37 7.41
N LEU A 177 10.85 -15.40 6.93
CA LEU A 177 11.17 -16.60 7.72
C LEU A 177 12.10 -16.31 8.88
N ASP A 178 13.20 -15.58 8.67
CA ASP A 178 14.13 -15.20 9.73
C ASP A 178 13.39 -14.46 10.85
N THR A 179 12.51 -13.53 10.48
CA THR A 179 11.65 -12.79 11.42
C THR A 179 10.72 -13.71 12.20
N PHE A 180 10.17 -14.74 11.55
CA PHE A 180 9.32 -15.72 12.22
C PHE A 180 10.12 -16.60 13.20
N LYS A 181 11.31 -17.06 12.79
CA LYS A 181 12.25 -17.81 13.67
C LYS A 181 12.62 -16.99 14.90
N GLU A 182 12.93 -15.70 14.72
CA GLU A 182 13.19 -14.78 15.83
C GLU A 182 12.02 -14.70 16.80
N ILE A 183 10.79 -14.56 16.31
CA ILE A 183 9.60 -14.51 17.18
C ILE A 183 9.43 -15.82 17.97
N LEU A 184 9.61 -16.97 17.33
CA LEU A 184 9.51 -18.27 18.02
C LEU A 184 10.62 -18.45 19.06
N ASN A 185 11.84 -17.99 18.77
CA ASN A 185 12.95 -18.01 19.72
C ASN A 185 12.67 -17.09 20.92
N ASP A 186 12.20 -15.86 20.69
CA ASP A 186 11.82 -14.93 21.75
C ASP A 186 10.72 -15.56 22.66
N ILE A 187 9.75 -16.28 22.07
CA ILE A 187 8.72 -17.01 22.81
C ILE A 187 9.32 -18.16 23.64
N SER A 188 10.19 -18.97 23.04
CA SER A 188 10.88 -20.07 23.74
C SER A 188 11.67 -19.56 24.93
N SER A 189 12.48 -18.51 24.77
CA SER A 189 13.28 -17.91 25.85
C SER A 189 12.39 -17.38 26.97
N ALA A 190 11.27 -16.71 26.65
CA ALA A 190 10.33 -16.25 27.67
C ALA A 190 9.64 -17.40 28.42
N CYS A 191 9.57 -18.61 27.85
CA CYS A 191 8.91 -19.77 28.43
C CYS A 191 9.87 -20.84 28.96
N GLU A 192 11.19 -20.59 28.95
CA GLU A 192 12.22 -21.61 29.24
C GLU A 192 12.04 -22.27 30.61
N GLU A 193 11.67 -21.49 31.62
CA GLU A 193 11.43 -21.99 32.98
C GLU A 193 10.00 -22.51 33.21
N MET A 194 9.14 -22.47 32.20
CA MET A 194 7.77 -22.98 32.30
C MET A 194 7.76 -24.43 31.84
N ILE A 195 7.30 -25.34 32.71
CA ILE A 195 7.07 -26.75 32.35
C ILE A 195 5.81 -26.83 31.48
N ILE A 196 5.96 -26.47 30.21
CA ILE A 196 4.90 -26.57 29.19
C ILE A 196 5.08 -27.87 28.41
N ASN A 197 6.33 -28.24 28.11
CA ASN A 197 6.72 -29.49 27.47
C ASN A 197 8.04 -29.96 28.11
N GLU A 198 8.14 -31.23 28.50
CA GLU A 198 9.25 -31.73 29.33
C GLU A 198 10.61 -31.74 28.59
N ASP A 199 10.63 -31.86 27.26
CA ASP A 199 11.85 -32.06 26.46
C ASP A 199 12.01 -31.10 25.25
N VAL A 200 11.04 -30.23 24.97
CA VAL A 200 10.98 -29.46 23.70
C VAL A 200 10.64 -27.99 23.95
N SER A 201 11.41 -27.09 23.33
CA SER A 201 11.14 -25.66 23.42
C SER A 201 9.76 -25.30 22.87
N VAL A 202 9.08 -24.35 23.51
CA VAL A 202 7.71 -23.96 23.14
C VAL A 202 7.60 -23.52 21.69
N GLY A 203 8.58 -22.75 21.20
CA GLY A 203 8.65 -22.33 19.80
C GLY A 203 8.75 -23.52 18.84
N HIS A 204 9.54 -24.55 19.17
CA HIS A 204 9.61 -25.79 18.38
C HIS A 204 8.28 -26.55 18.39
N THR A 205 7.60 -26.60 19.55
CA THR A 205 6.28 -27.22 19.63
C THR A 205 5.26 -26.48 18.77
N ILE A 206 5.25 -25.13 18.79
CA ILE A 206 4.35 -24.32 17.96
C ILE A 206 4.57 -24.62 16.47
N ILE A 207 5.80 -24.53 15.96
CA ILE A 207 6.06 -24.79 14.52
C ILE A 207 5.76 -26.23 14.12
N SER A 208 6.07 -27.21 14.98
CA SER A 208 5.76 -28.62 14.69
C SER A 208 4.26 -28.87 14.54
N ASN A 209 3.42 -28.10 15.26
CA ASN A 209 1.97 -28.20 15.25
C ASN A 209 1.27 -27.30 14.23
N ILE A 210 1.96 -26.40 13.53
CA ILE A 210 1.38 -25.64 12.42
C ILE A 210 1.07 -26.59 11.26
N GLN A 211 -0.21 -26.76 10.95
CA GLN A 211 -0.67 -27.59 9.82
C GLN A 211 -1.10 -26.75 8.62
N SER A 212 -1.39 -25.48 8.84
CA SER A 212 -1.94 -24.60 7.81
C SER A 212 -1.34 -23.20 7.87
N PHE A 213 -1.21 -22.56 6.71
CA PHE A 213 -0.82 -21.16 6.58
C PHE A 213 -1.88 -20.39 5.80
N MET A 214 -2.36 -19.30 6.39
CA MET A 214 -3.37 -18.40 5.81
C MET A 214 -2.71 -17.06 5.46
N SER A 215 -2.71 -16.71 4.18
CA SER A 215 -2.09 -15.47 3.70
C SER A 215 -2.84 -14.86 2.50
N ASP A 216 -2.28 -13.81 1.92
CA ASP A 216 -2.70 -13.35 0.60
C ASP A 216 -2.04 -14.19 -0.52
N ARG A 217 -2.39 -13.92 -1.78
CA ARG A 217 -1.85 -14.66 -2.94
C ARG A 217 -0.55 -14.08 -3.48
N ALA A 218 0.18 -13.28 -2.71
CA ALA A 218 1.43 -12.70 -3.17
C ALA A 218 2.48 -13.80 -3.41
N LYS A 219 3.30 -13.64 -4.46
CA LYS A 219 4.37 -14.59 -4.79
C LYS A 219 5.34 -14.82 -3.62
N VAL A 220 5.60 -13.78 -2.82
CA VAL A 220 6.45 -13.86 -1.64
C VAL A 220 5.88 -14.82 -0.61
N ASN A 221 4.56 -14.81 -0.39
CA ASN A 221 3.90 -15.70 0.57
C ASN A 221 3.90 -17.16 0.09
N ILE A 222 3.77 -17.39 -1.23
CA ILE A 222 3.93 -18.74 -1.80
C ILE A 222 5.35 -19.27 -1.54
N SER A 223 6.39 -18.48 -1.83
CA SER A 223 7.78 -18.86 -1.55
C SER A 223 8.07 -19.00 -0.05
N PHE A 224 7.41 -18.20 0.80
CA PHE A 224 7.53 -18.34 2.25
C PHE A 224 6.96 -19.68 2.75
N THR A 225 5.83 -20.16 2.20
CA THR A 225 5.26 -21.46 2.59
C THR A 225 6.23 -22.62 2.31
N GLU A 226 6.95 -22.58 1.20
CA GLU A 226 7.98 -23.59 0.87
C GLU A 226 9.10 -23.59 1.91
N LEU A 227 9.60 -22.40 2.27
CA LEU A 227 10.63 -22.22 3.30
C LEU A 227 10.12 -22.61 4.70
N LEU A 228 8.87 -22.32 5.02
CA LEU A 228 8.23 -22.69 6.28
C LEU A 228 8.13 -24.21 6.41
N GLN A 229 7.78 -24.91 5.33
CA GLN A 229 7.73 -26.38 5.29
C GLN A 229 9.13 -26.99 5.48
N GLN A 230 10.17 -26.42 4.86
CA GLN A 230 11.55 -26.83 5.08
C GLN A 230 11.96 -26.67 6.54
N TYR A 231 11.71 -25.50 7.11
CA TYR A 231 12.01 -25.23 8.52
C TYR A 231 11.23 -26.15 9.47
N LYS A 232 9.94 -26.40 9.19
CA LYS A 232 9.14 -27.37 9.96
C LYS A 232 9.75 -28.78 9.90
N SER A 233 10.24 -29.20 8.73
CA SER A 233 10.93 -30.48 8.56
C SER A 233 12.20 -30.59 9.42
N GLU A 234 13.01 -29.52 9.45
CA GLU A 234 14.21 -29.42 10.31
C GLU A 234 13.87 -29.51 11.80
N ILE A 235 12.76 -28.89 12.23
CA ILE A 235 12.34 -28.96 13.64
C ILE A 235 11.73 -30.32 13.98
N LEU A 236 10.98 -30.94 13.06
CA LEU A 236 10.41 -32.26 13.28
C LEU A 236 11.48 -33.34 13.49
N SER A 237 12.68 -33.22 12.90
CA SER A 237 13.78 -34.15 13.20
C SER A 237 14.32 -34.03 14.62
N ILE A 238 14.09 -32.91 15.28
CA ILE A 238 14.48 -32.67 16.68
C ILE A 238 13.36 -33.13 17.63
N VAL A 239 12.10 -32.82 17.29
CA VAL A 239 10.94 -33.03 18.16
C VAL A 239 10.42 -34.47 18.12
N LYS A 240 10.48 -35.12 16.95
CA LYS A 240 9.85 -36.40 16.72
C LYS A 240 10.86 -37.55 16.82
N LYS A 241 10.79 -38.34 17.89
CA LYS A 241 11.73 -39.43 18.21
C LYS A 241 11.87 -40.49 17.10
N ASP A 242 10.79 -40.76 16.36
CA ASP A 242 10.75 -41.73 15.26
C ASP A 242 11.06 -41.12 13.88
N TRP A 243 11.49 -39.84 13.81
CA TRP A 243 11.68 -39.14 12.54
C TRP A 243 12.62 -39.86 11.58
N GLU A 244 13.77 -40.35 12.05
CA GLU A 244 14.76 -41.00 11.18
C GLU A 244 14.31 -42.35 10.63
N VAL A 245 13.29 -42.96 11.24
CA VAL A 245 12.71 -44.23 10.79
C VAL A 245 11.64 -44.01 9.71
N LEU A 246 11.13 -42.79 9.56
CA LEU A 246 10.12 -42.45 8.56
C LEU A 246 10.71 -42.45 7.16
N SER A 247 9.95 -42.96 6.19
CA SER A 247 10.28 -42.82 4.76
C SER A 247 10.28 -41.35 4.34
N ASN A 248 10.90 -41.03 3.20
CA ASN A 248 10.90 -39.67 2.67
C ASN A 248 9.47 -39.16 2.40
N GLU A 249 8.57 -40.02 1.94
CA GLU A 249 7.15 -39.70 1.74
C GLU A 249 6.46 -39.40 3.07
N GLN A 250 6.74 -40.18 4.12
CA GLN A 250 6.18 -39.96 5.46
C GLN A 250 6.71 -38.66 6.09
N LYS A 251 8.02 -38.36 5.94
CA LYS A 251 8.64 -37.09 6.36
C LYS A 251 8.00 -35.90 5.63
N LEU A 252 7.78 -36.02 4.32
CA LEU A 252 7.10 -35.00 3.52
C LEU A 252 5.65 -34.79 3.97
N MET A 253 4.91 -35.85 4.26
CA MET A 253 3.53 -35.78 4.74
C MET A 253 3.43 -35.15 6.14
N CYS A 254 4.41 -35.36 7.02
CA CYS A 254 4.44 -34.75 8.35
C CYS A 254 4.82 -33.27 8.31
N SER A 255 5.77 -32.90 7.44
CA SER A 255 6.25 -31.52 7.28
C SER A 255 5.31 -30.65 6.44
N LYS A 256 4.39 -31.24 5.67
CA LYS A 256 3.43 -30.50 4.83
C LYS A 256 2.70 -29.41 5.63
N VAL A 257 2.56 -28.25 4.99
CA VAL A 257 1.73 -27.13 5.45
C VAL A 257 0.68 -26.84 4.39
N ASN A 258 -0.59 -26.92 4.75
CA ASN A 258 -1.70 -26.63 3.85
C ASN A 258 -1.76 -25.11 3.62
N ASN A 259 -1.60 -24.68 2.38
CA ASN A 259 -1.64 -23.27 2.02
C ASN A 259 -3.06 -22.85 1.69
N PHE A 260 -3.60 -21.92 2.47
CA PHE A 260 -4.92 -21.33 2.27
C PHE A 260 -4.78 -19.83 2.02
N PHE A 261 -5.72 -19.29 1.23
CA PHE A 261 -5.73 -17.88 0.89
C PHE A 261 -6.99 -17.22 1.44
N CYS A 262 -6.83 -16.01 1.95
CA CYS A 262 -7.92 -15.23 2.50
C CYS A 262 -9.02 -15.03 1.45
N ALA A 263 -10.25 -15.47 1.76
CA ALA A 263 -11.38 -15.38 0.83
C ALA A 263 -11.78 -13.91 0.56
N LEU A 264 -11.60 -13.00 1.52
CA LEU A 264 -11.89 -11.57 1.32
C LEU A 264 -10.98 -10.93 0.26
N HIS A 265 -9.74 -11.40 0.09
CA HIS A 265 -8.84 -10.87 -0.96
C HIS A 265 -9.35 -11.17 -2.37
N LEU A 266 -10.28 -12.13 -2.54
CA LEU A 266 -10.97 -12.31 -3.82
C LEU A 266 -11.72 -11.03 -4.22
N LEU A 267 -12.35 -10.34 -3.26
CA LEU A 267 -13.07 -9.09 -3.52
C LEU A 267 -12.12 -7.95 -3.95
N VAL A 268 -10.93 -7.87 -3.35
CA VAL A 268 -9.88 -6.92 -3.78
C VAL A 268 -9.46 -7.23 -5.21
N ASN A 269 -9.22 -8.50 -5.52
CA ASN A 269 -8.81 -8.89 -6.87
C ASN A 269 -9.90 -8.60 -7.91
N MET A 270 -11.19 -8.77 -7.56
CA MET A 270 -12.31 -8.37 -8.44
C MET A 270 -12.32 -6.85 -8.66
N ALA A 271 -12.08 -6.07 -7.61
CA ALA A 271 -11.96 -4.61 -7.73
C ALA A 271 -10.77 -4.20 -8.62
N GLU A 272 -9.61 -4.84 -8.48
CA GLU A 272 -8.44 -4.61 -9.34
C GLU A 272 -8.72 -5.02 -10.80
N CYS A 273 -9.42 -6.13 -11.03
CA CYS A 273 -9.83 -6.61 -12.34
C CYS A 273 -10.80 -5.66 -13.05
N THR A 274 -11.65 -4.97 -12.29
CA THR A 274 -12.64 -4.01 -12.80
C THR A 274 -11.99 -2.84 -13.54
N SER A 275 -10.87 -2.31 -13.02
CA SER A 275 -10.24 -1.08 -13.51
C SER A 275 -9.84 -1.11 -14.99
N PRO A 276 -9.07 -2.10 -15.48
CA PRO A 276 -8.72 -2.17 -16.90
C PRO A 276 -9.91 -2.50 -17.82
N ILE A 277 -10.91 -3.25 -17.32
CA ILE A 277 -12.12 -3.59 -18.10
C ILE A 277 -12.96 -2.33 -18.34
N LEU A 278 -13.25 -1.57 -17.28
CA LEU A 278 -13.95 -0.29 -17.39
C LEU A 278 -13.22 0.65 -18.34
N LYS A 279 -11.91 0.81 -18.19
CA LYS A 279 -11.14 1.71 -19.04
C LYS A 279 -11.27 1.34 -20.51
N LYS A 280 -11.13 0.05 -20.83
CA LYS A 280 -11.27 -0.44 -22.21
C LYS A 280 -12.68 -0.21 -22.75
N PHE A 281 -13.71 -0.51 -21.96
CA PHE A 281 -15.11 -0.29 -22.34
C PHE A 281 -15.42 1.18 -22.59
N GLU A 282 -14.99 2.07 -21.69
CA GLU A 282 -15.16 3.52 -21.82
C GLU A 282 -14.43 4.09 -23.04
N ASP A 283 -13.25 3.56 -23.38
CA ASP A 283 -12.49 3.98 -24.56
C ASP A 283 -13.17 3.52 -25.87
N GLU A 284 -13.77 2.33 -25.88
CA GLU A 284 -14.52 1.81 -27.03
C GLU A 284 -15.81 2.60 -27.26
N GLN A 285 -16.55 2.92 -26.19
CA GLN A 285 -17.77 3.73 -26.26
C GLN A 285 -17.49 5.20 -26.59
N GLY A 286 -16.37 5.75 -26.10
CA GLY A 286 -15.94 7.12 -26.41
C GLY A 286 -15.49 7.33 -27.85
N ASN A 287 -14.96 6.29 -28.51
CA ASN A 287 -14.57 6.34 -29.92
C ASN A 287 -15.76 6.15 -30.89
N SER A 288 -16.93 5.71 -30.42
CA SER A 288 -18.14 5.60 -31.24
C SER A 288 -18.96 6.90 -31.36
N GLU A 289 -18.72 7.88 -30.48
CA GLU A 289 -19.46 9.17 -30.46
C GLU A 289 -18.71 10.34 -31.12
N SER A 290 -17.52 10.13 -31.69
CA SER A 290 -16.73 11.20 -32.33
C SER A 290 -17.25 11.57 -33.73
N ASN A 291 -18.47 12.11 -33.77
CA ASN A 291 -19.01 12.90 -34.90
C ASN A 291 -19.86 14.10 -34.40
N VAL A 292 -19.73 14.50 -33.13
CA VAL A 292 -20.42 15.68 -32.59
C VAL A 292 -19.41 16.80 -32.35
N VAL A 293 -19.49 17.82 -33.21
CA VAL A 293 -18.89 19.17 -33.18
C VAL A 293 -17.94 19.43 -31.99
N GLU A 294 -16.64 19.39 -32.31
CA GLU A 294 -15.53 19.77 -31.44
C GLU A 294 -15.58 21.28 -31.13
N ASP A 295 -15.73 21.65 -29.85
CA ASP A 295 -15.46 23.00 -29.36
C ASP A 295 -14.02 23.05 -28.78
N PRO A 296 -13.06 23.65 -29.50
CA PRO A 296 -11.64 23.54 -29.17
C PRO A 296 -11.22 24.24 -27.87
N GLU A 297 -12.05 25.11 -27.28
CA GLU A 297 -11.69 25.84 -26.06
C GLU A 297 -11.87 25.02 -24.77
N THR A 298 -12.72 23.99 -24.76
CA THR A 298 -12.95 23.14 -23.58
C THR A 298 -11.97 21.97 -23.42
N ASP A 299 -11.32 21.53 -24.49
CA ASP A 299 -10.49 20.31 -24.46
C ASP A 299 -9.07 20.50 -23.94
N GLN A 300 -8.51 21.70 -24.07
CA GLN A 300 -7.17 21.97 -23.52
C GLN A 300 -7.15 22.00 -21.99
N GLU A 301 -8.24 22.45 -21.34
CA GLU A 301 -8.37 22.33 -19.89
C GLU A 301 -8.79 20.91 -19.47
N SER A 302 -9.67 20.23 -20.21
CA SER A 302 -10.20 18.90 -19.82
C SER A 302 -9.12 17.80 -19.83
N GLU A 303 -8.25 17.75 -20.84
CA GLU A 303 -7.18 16.74 -20.95
C GLU A 303 -6.13 16.83 -19.83
N CYS A 304 -5.98 18.00 -19.19
CA CYS A 304 -5.03 18.23 -18.10
C CYS A 304 -5.45 17.51 -16.79
N TYR A 305 -6.74 17.19 -16.62
CA TYR A 305 -7.28 16.70 -15.34
C TYR A 305 -7.39 15.17 -15.24
N PHE A 306 -7.38 14.47 -16.36
CA PHE A 306 -7.59 13.02 -16.40
C PHE A 306 -6.26 12.28 -16.53
N SER A 307 -6.00 11.35 -15.60
CA SER A 307 -4.94 10.38 -15.81
C SER A 307 -5.30 9.53 -17.02
N LYS A 308 -4.47 9.53 -18.06
CA LYS A 308 -4.67 8.68 -19.26
C LYS A 308 -4.74 7.18 -18.93
N SER A 309 -4.36 6.78 -17.71
CA SER A 309 -4.34 5.38 -17.26
C SER A 309 -5.52 4.96 -16.36
N GLU A 310 -6.37 5.88 -15.89
CA GLU A 310 -7.48 5.56 -14.96
C GLU A 310 -8.82 5.59 -15.71
N ALA A 311 -9.74 4.69 -15.36
CA ALA A 311 -11.12 4.73 -15.86
C ALA A 311 -11.84 6.00 -15.36
N LYS A 312 -12.66 6.62 -16.21
CA LYS A 312 -13.44 7.81 -15.90
C LYS A 312 -14.51 7.53 -14.83
N THR A 313 -15.12 6.34 -14.84
CA THR A 313 -16.05 5.91 -13.78
C THR A 313 -15.38 5.88 -12.41
N LEU A 314 -14.18 5.29 -12.31
CA LEU A 314 -13.42 5.27 -11.06
C LEU A 314 -13.00 6.68 -10.62
N THR A 315 -12.66 7.54 -11.58
CA THR A 315 -12.38 8.95 -11.33
C THR A 315 -13.59 9.66 -10.73
N LEU A 316 -14.79 9.47 -11.31
CA LEU A 316 -16.05 10.01 -10.79
C LEU A 316 -16.29 9.55 -9.34
N MET A 317 -16.24 8.24 -9.09
CA MET A 317 -16.44 7.64 -7.76
C MET A 317 -15.47 8.20 -6.71
N ARG A 318 -14.18 8.27 -7.06
CA ARG A 318 -13.13 8.81 -6.21
C ARG A 318 -13.34 10.30 -5.94
N CYS A 319 -13.75 11.08 -6.94
CA CYS A 319 -14.02 12.51 -6.79
C CYS A 319 -15.26 12.76 -5.93
N CYS A 320 -16.36 12.05 -6.16
CA CYS A 320 -17.56 12.12 -5.31
C CYS A 320 -17.25 11.77 -3.86
N SER A 321 -16.46 10.71 -3.62
CA SER A 321 -16.05 10.35 -2.25
C SER A 321 -15.18 11.41 -1.61
N LYS A 322 -14.22 12.00 -2.34
CA LYS A 322 -13.43 13.13 -1.84
C LYS A 322 -14.30 14.35 -1.52
N CYS A 323 -15.29 14.64 -2.36
CA CYS A 323 -16.12 15.84 -2.23
C CYS A 323 -17.15 15.72 -1.11
N PHE A 324 -17.83 14.56 -1.02
CA PHE A 324 -19.07 14.41 -0.26
C PHE A 324 -18.98 13.43 0.92
N SER A 325 -17.81 12.85 1.23
CA SER A 325 -17.66 12.01 2.43
C SER A 325 -17.20 12.81 3.65
N CYS A 326 -17.60 12.36 4.84
CA CYS A 326 -17.07 12.90 6.09
C CYS A 326 -15.57 12.57 6.21
N GLY A 327 -14.73 13.58 6.41
CA GLY A 327 -13.27 13.41 6.39
C GLY A 327 -12.69 13.23 4.97
N GLY A 328 -13.44 13.67 3.95
CA GLY A 328 -12.97 13.80 2.56
C GLY A 328 -11.92 14.90 2.39
N ASP A 329 -11.93 15.57 1.24
CA ASP A 329 -11.02 16.69 0.96
C ASP A 329 -11.44 17.94 1.73
N GLU A 330 -10.65 18.33 2.73
CA GLU A 330 -10.94 19.48 3.59
C GLU A 330 -10.89 20.84 2.87
N LYS A 331 -10.21 20.92 1.72
CA LYS A 331 -10.01 22.19 0.99
C LYS A 331 -10.97 22.34 -0.17
N CYS A 332 -11.16 21.25 -0.92
CA CYS A 332 -11.92 21.26 -2.16
C CYS A 332 -13.27 20.54 -2.06
N GLY A 333 -13.55 19.85 -0.96
CA GLY A 333 -14.81 19.16 -0.74
C GLY A 333 -15.94 20.07 -0.26
N ALA A 334 -17.17 19.54 -0.28
CA ALA A 334 -18.40 20.25 0.07
C ALA A 334 -19.31 19.39 0.97
N PHE A 335 -18.71 18.58 1.86
CA PHE A 335 -19.46 17.63 2.69
C PHE A 335 -20.48 18.30 3.61
N ALA A 336 -20.11 19.41 4.27
CA ALA A 336 -20.99 20.06 5.25
C ALA A 336 -22.23 20.64 4.56
N GLU A 337 -22.02 21.36 3.46
CA GLU A 337 -23.05 21.97 2.63
C GLU A 337 -23.94 20.90 1.99
N PHE A 338 -23.34 19.85 1.43
CA PHE A 338 -24.08 18.74 0.84
C PHE A 338 -24.90 17.98 1.89
N LYS A 339 -24.38 17.83 3.12
CA LYS A 339 -25.11 17.22 4.24
C LYS A 339 -26.33 18.05 4.63
N VAL A 340 -26.20 19.37 4.72
CA VAL A 340 -27.34 20.27 4.99
C VAL A 340 -28.36 20.17 3.86
N TYR A 341 -27.91 20.21 2.60
CA TYR A 341 -28.77 20.11 1.42
C TYR A 341 -29.53 18.78 1.33
N CYS A 342 -28.89 17.66 1.66
CA CYS A 342 -29.53 16.36 1.74
C CYS A 342 -30.55 16.30 2.88
N SER A 343 -30.17 16.83 4.06
CA SER A 343 -31.04 16.81 5.25
C SER A 343 -32.29 17.64 5.04
N SER A 344 -32.22 18.74 4.29
CA SER A 344 -33.40 19.56 3.93
C SER A 344 -34.37 18.86 2.96
N ARG A 345 -34.05 17.64 2.51
CA ARG A 345 -34.84 16.81 1.58
C ARG A 345 -35.08 15.40 2.14
N ASP A 346 -34.95 15.23 3.46
CA ASP A 346 -35.07 13.96 4.15
C ASP A 346 -34.15 12.84 3.60
N LYS A 347 -33.00 13.24 3.04
CA LYS A 347 -31.95 12.33 2.56
C LYS A 347 -30.74 12.39 3.49
N LYS A 348 -30.11 11.24 3.71
CA LYS A 348 -28.81 11.15 4.39
C LYS A 348 -27.69 11.11 3.36
N VAL A 349 -26.53 11.65 3.72
CA VAL A 349 -25.30 11.48 2.92
C VAL A 349 -24.71 10.12 3.24
N LEU A 350 -24.52 9.30 2.21
CA LEU A 350 -24.09 7.89 2.34
C LEU A 350 -22.63 7.66 1.90
N PHE A 351 -21.95 8.71 1.45
CA PHE A 351 -20.56 8.61 0.98
C PHE A 351 -19.59 8.28 2.11
N ILE A 352 -18.68 7.35 1.81
CA ILE A 352 -17.55 6.97 2.66
C ILE A 352 -16.22 7.41 2.03
N PRO A 353 -15.16 7.59 2.82
CA PRO A 353 -13.84 7.88 2.28
C PRO A 353 -13.35 6.75 1.34
N PHE A 354 -12.77 7.14 0.20
CA PHE A 354 -12.21 6.19 -0.78
C PHE A 354 -11.04 5.36 -0.23
N ARG A 355 -10.47 5.73 0.94
CA ARG A 355 -9.35 5.05 1.62
C ARG A 355 -9.81 4.07 2.73
N GLY A 356 -11.09 3.67 2.73
CA GLY A 356 -11.68 2.79 3.74
C GLY A 356 -11.38 1.29 3.57
N ASN A 357 -12.28 0.43 4.06
CA ASN A 357 -12.16 -1.02 4.03
C ASN A 357 -12.00 -1.54 2.58
N ARG A 358 -10.75 -1.86 2.22
CA ARG A 358 -10.29 -2.07 0.83
C ARG A 358 -11.04 -3.17 0.08
N PHE A 359 -11.65 -4.12 0.77
CA PHE A 359 -12.24 -5.30 0.15
C PHE A 359 -13.49 -4.99 -0.69
N ASN A 360 -14.33 -3.99 -0.34
CA ASN A 360 -15.57 -3.71 -1.08
C ASN A 360 -15.82 -2.22 -1.40
N VAL A 361 -14.83 -1.36 -1.16
CA VAL A 361 -15.02 0.10 -1.13
C VAL A 361 -15.52 0.66 -2.48
N ILE A 362 -14.99 0.19 -3.60
CA ILE A 362 -15.38 0.72 -4.92
C ILE A 362 -16.82 0.33 -5.29
N PHE A 363 -17.22 -0.91 -5.03
CA PHE A 363 -18.56 -1.37 -5.37
C PHE A 363 -19.62 -0.62 -4.56
N PHE A 364 -19.37 -0.43 -3.26
CA PHE A 364 -20.26 0.36 -2.40
C PHE A 364 -20.30 1.85 -2.80
N ILE A 365 -19.17 2.47 -3.14
CA ILE A 365 -19.17 3.86 -3.58
C ILE A 365 -19.96 4.02 -4.89
N ALA A 366 -19.87 3.07 -5.82
CA ALA A 366 -20.61 3.11 -7.07
C ALA A 366 -22.14 3.11 -6.83
N GLU A 367 -22.61 2.24 -5.94
CA GLU A 367 -23.99 2.21 -5.44
C GLU A 367 -24.45 3.60 -4.92
N VAL A 368 -23.62 4.23 -4.09
CA VAL A 368 -23.91 5.55 -3.50
C VAL A 368 -23.89 6.67 -4.54
N VAL A 369 -22.94 6.65 -5.49
CA VAL A 369 -22.89 7.62 -6.60
C VAL A 369 -24.14 7.52 -7.44
N TYR A 370 -24.54 6.31 -7.82
CA TYR A 370 -25.73 6.10 -8.63
C TYR A 370 -26.99 6.61 -7.92
N TYR A 371 -27.18 6.29 -6.64
CA TYR A 371 -28.31 6.76 -5.86
C TYR A 371 -28.37 8.29 -5.70
N HIS A 372 -27.23 8.94 -5.50
CA HIS A 372 -27.17 10.40 -5.34
C HIS A 372 -27.04 11.17 -6.66
N ARG A 373 -27.01 10.52 -7.83
CA ARG A 373 -26.69 11.15 -9.13
C ARG A 373 -27.47 12.45 -9.41
N GLU A 374 -28.79 12.42 -9.24
CA GLU A 374 -29.67 13.58 -9.43
C GLU A 374 -29.47 14.64 -8.34
N THR A 375 -29.24 14.18 -7.11
CA THR A 375 -29.04 15.06 -5.94
C THR A 375 -27.73 15.84 -6.07
N ILE A 376 -26.67 15.18 -6.54
CA ILE A 376 -25.36 15.79 -6.83
C ILE A 376 -25.47 16.76 -8.00
N SER A 377 -26.11 16.34 -9.10
CA SER A 377 -26.30 17.21 -10.27
C SER A 377 -27.07 18.48 -9.90
N THR A 378 -28.17 18.36 -9.16
CA THR A 378 -28.96 19.51 -8.71
C THR A 378 -28.19 20.38 -7.72
N PHE A 379 -27.47 19.78 -6.77
CA PHE A 379 -26.69 20.52 -5.79
C PHE A 379 -25.60 21.37 -6.45
N LEU A 380 -24.81 20.78 -7.35
CA LEU A 380 -23.71 21.48 -8.00
C LEU A 380 -24.18 22.51 -9.04
N ASN A 381 -25.27 22.25 -9.75
CA ASN A 381 -25.75 23.17 -10.79
C ASN A 381 -26.65 24.29 -10.24
N ASN A 382 -27.45 24.02 -9.20
CA ASN A 382 -28.53 24.93 -8.80
C ASN A 382 -28.38 25.51 -7.38
N VAL A 383 -27.48 25.00 -6.54
CA VAL A 383 -27.39 25.43 -5.13
C VAL A 383 -25.99 25.88 -4.73
N HIS A 384 -25.02 24.98 -4.76
CA HIS A 384 -23.65 25.26 -4.33
C HIS A 384 -22.82 25.93 -5.43
N GLY A 385 -23.07 25.55 -6.69
CA GLY A 385 -22.25 25.99 -7.82
C GLY A 385 -20.97 25.17 -7.98
N VAL A 386 -20.38 25.28 -9.16
CA VAL A 386 -19.12 24.61 -9.51
C VAL A 386 -17.95 25.57 -9.23
N THR A 387 -17.46 25.56 -8.00
CA THR A 387 -16.48 26.56 -7.50
C THR A 387 -15.01 26.17 -7.66
N ASN A 388 -14.72 24.90 -7.94
CA ASN A 388 -13.34 24.39 -8.03
C ASN A 388 -13.24 23.22 -9.02
N ASN A 389 -12.01 22.76 -9.30
CA ASN A 389 -11.76 21.69 -10.28
C ASN A 389 -12.37 20.34 -9.86
N LEU A 390 -12.46 20.04 -8.56
CA LEU A 390 -13.11 18.82 -8.09
C LEU A 390 -14.60 18.82 -8.46
N HIS A 391 -15.28 19.95 -8.25
CA HIS A 391 -16.68 20.14 -8.64
C HIS A 391 -16.85 20.06 -10.17
N LYS A 392 -15.96 20.68 -10.95
CA LYS A 392 -16.01 20.65 -12.43
C LYS A 392 -15.97 19.22 -12.96
N ILE A 393 -15.04 18.41 -12.45
CA ILE A 393 -14.88 17.01 -12.86
C ILE A 393 -16.16 16.22 -12.55
N ILE A 394 -16.72 16.36 -11.34
CA ILE A 394 -17.94 15.66 -10.95
C ILE A 394 -19.12 16.08 -11.84
N ALA A 395 -19.33 17.39 -12.00
CA ALA A 395 -20.45 17.93 -12.77
C ALA A 395 -20.40 17.52 -14.25
N HIS A 396 -19.20 17.35 -14.82
CA HIS A 396 -19.00 16.85 -16.18
C HIS A 396 -19.27 15.34 -16.27
N LEU A 397 -18.61 14.52 -15.44
CA LEU A 397 -18.69 13.06 -15.55
C LEU A 397 -20.07 12.51 -15.17
N ILE A 398 -20.77 13.12 -14.21
CA ILE A 398 -22.04 12.59 -13.70
C ILE A 398 -23.21 12.67 -14.71
N LYS A 399 -23.03 13.42 -15.80
CA LYS A 399 -24.03 13.55 -16.88
C LYS A 399 -23.88 12.47 -17.95
N ASN A 400 -22.78 11.71 -17.95
CA ASN A 400 -22.52 10.76 -19.02
C ASN A 400 -23.22 9.42 -18.75
N PRO A 401 -24.04 8.91 -19.69
CA PRO A 401 -24.80 7.67 -19.54
C PRO A 401 -23.91 6.45 -19.27
N VAL A 402 -22.75 6.36 -19.93
CA VAL A 402 -21.81 5.24 -19.81
C VAL A 402 -21.28 5.11 -18.39
N PHE A 403 -20.90 6.23 -17.76
CA PHE A 403 -20.35 6.21 -16.40
C PHE A 403 -21.43 5.94 -15.35
N LEU A 404 -22.67 6.38 -15.59
CA LEU A 404 -23.81 6.05 -14.73
C LEU A 404 -24.22 4.58 -14.85
N ALA A 405 -24.24 4.02 -16.07
CA ALA A 405 -24.44 2.59 -16.31
C ALA A 405 -23.37 1.76 -15.58
N ALA A 406 -22.10 2.18 -15.66
CA ALA A 406 -21.02 1.55 -14.91
C ALA A 406 -21.21 1.64 -13.38
N CYS A 407 -21.65 2.79 -12.86
CA CYS A 407 -21.99 2.91 -11.44
C CYS A 407 -23.15 1.98 -11.04
N LYS A 408 -24.18 1.84 -11.88
CA LYS A 408 -25.30 0.89 -11.67
C LYS A 408 -24.80 -0.54 -11.59
N VAL A 409 -24.02 -1.01 -12.58
CA VAL A 409 -23.49 -2.38 -12.61
C VAL A 409 -22.61 -2.68 -11.38
N LEU A 410 -21.68 -1.77 -11.04
CA LEU A 410 -20.83 -1.96 -9.86
C LEU A 410 -21.61 -1.92 -8.55
N GLY A 411 -22.67 -1.10 -8.47
CA GLY A 411 -23.58 -1.08 -7.34
C GLY A 411 -24.41 -2.37 -7.21
N LEU A 412 -24.88 -2.93 -8.32
CA LEU A 412 -25.54 -4.24 -8.32
C LEU A 412 -24.56 -5.35 -7.91
N ILE A 413 -23.30 -5.31 -8.37
CA ILE A 413 -22.25 -6.23 -7.92
C ILE A 413 -22.07 -6.12 -6.39
N SER A 414 -22.09 -4.90 -5.83
CA SER A 414 -22.09 -4.66 -4.38
C SER A 414 -23.22 -5.42 -3.68
N LYS A 415 -24.47 -5.19 -4.13
CA LYS A 415 -25.67 -5.70 -3.46
C LYS A 415 -25.89 -7.20 -3.62
N LEU A 416 -25.62 -7.74 -4.81
CA LEU A 416 -26.00 -9.09 -5.21
C LEU A 416 -24.85 -10.10 -5.09
N ILE A 417 -23.59 -9.66 -5.13
CA ILE A 417 -22.43 -10.56 -5.18
C ILE A 417 -21.49 -10.30 -4.00
N THR A 418 -20.84 -9.13 -3.95
CA THR A 418 -19.69 -8.94 -3.05
C THR A 418 -20.10 -8.78 -1.60
N ALA A 419 -21.19 -8.05 -1.30
CA ALA A 419 -21.69 -7.96 0.08
C ALA A 419 -22.31 -9.26 0.60
N PRO A 420 -23.14 -10.00 -0.18
CA PRO A 420 -23.56 -11.36 0.19
C PRO A 420 -22.38 -12.31 0.42
N PHE A 421 -21.40 -12.32 -0.47
CA PHE A 421 -20.19 -13.14 -0.34
C PHE A 421 -19.39 -12.81 0.92
N TRP A 422 -19.26 -11.51 1.24
CA TRP A 422 -18.66 -11.08 2.51
C TRP A 422 -19.40 -11.67 3.72
N ARG A 423 -20.73 -11.58 3.74
CA ARG A 423 -21.56 -12.10 4.84
C ARG A 423 -21.39 -13.63 4.96
N ILE A 424 -21.29 -14.35 3.85
CA ILE A 424 -20.99 -15.79 3.83
C ILE A 424 -19.65 -16.05 4.51
N ILE A 425 -18.60 -15.33 4.12
CA ILE A 425 -17.26 -15.45 4.70
C ILE A 425 -17.27 -15.18 6.22
N GLU A 426 -18.03 -14.18 6.68
CA GLU A 426 -18.08 -13.84 8.10
C GLU A 426 -18.96 -14.79 8.93
N LYS A 427 -19.95 -15.44 8.32
CA LYS A 427 -20.79 -16.45 8.98
C LYS A 427 -20.10 -17.81 9.09
N ASN A 428 -19.24 -18.17 8.13
CA ASN A 428 -18.58 -19.46 8.11
C ASN A 428 -17.35 -19.51 9.03
N LEU A 429 -17.16 -20.65 9.69
CA LEU A 429 -16.08 -20.85 10.65
C LEU A 429 -14.81 -21.41 9.99
N ASN A 430 -14.93 -22.14 8.87
CA ASN A 430 -13.81 -22.75 8.16
C ASN A 430 -13.79 -22.38 6.67
N ILE A 431 -12.59 -22.23 6.12
CA ILE A 431 -12.39 -21.95 4.69
C ILE A 431 -12.91 -23.08 3.79
N LEU A 432 -12.83 -24.33 4.25
CA LEU A 432 -13.28 -25.49 3.49
C LEU A 432 -14.80 -25.55 3.33
N ASP A 433 -15.54 -24.90 4.24
CA ASP A 433 -17.00 -24.80 4.17
C ASP A 433 -17.47 -23.89 3.02
N LEU A 434 -16.55 -23.14 2.40
CA LEU A 434 -16.86 -22.21 1.32
C LEU A 434 -16.85 -22.84 -0.08
N ASN A 435 -16.46 -24.10 -0.24
CA ASN A 435 -16.28 -24.71 -1.56
C ASN A 435 -17.54 -24.66 -2.43
N THR A 436 -18.72 -24.96 -1.85
CA THR A 436 -20.00 -24.92 -2.57
C THR A 436 -20.37 -23.50 -3.01
N TYR A 437 -20.06 -22.50 -2.18
CA TYR A 437 -20.26 -21.09 -2.52
C TYR A 437 -19.28 -20.62 -3.60
N PHE A 438 -18.04 -21.09 -3.57
CA PHE A 438 -17.05 -20.82 -4.62
C PHE A 438 -17.45 -21.40 -5.97
N GLU A 439 -17.97 -22.63 -5.98
CA GLU A 439 -18.51 -23.27 -7.18
C GLU A 439 -19.73 -22.51 -7.71
N SER A 440 -20.70 -22.21 -6.84
CA SER A 440 -21.91 -21.46 -7.20
C SER A 440 -21.58 -20.10 -7.82
N LEU A 441 -20.64 -19.35 -7.22
CA LEU A 441 -20.17 -18.08 -7.77
C LEU A 441 -19.51 -18.27 -9.14
N THR A 442 -18.69 -19.29 -9.31
CA THR A 442 -17.96 -19.54 -10.56
C THR A 442 -18.91 -19.86 -11.70
N VAL A 443 -19.85 -20.78 -11.48
CA VAL A 443 -20.87 -21.17 -12.47
C VAL A 443 -21.78 -19.99 -12.82
N TYR A 444 -22.18 -19.20 -11.83
CA TYR A 444 -22.99 -18.02 -12.05
C TYR A 444 -22.27 -16.98 -12.92
N LEU A 445 -20.99 -16.67 -12.64
CA LEU A 445 -20.21 -15.71 -13.43
C LEU A 445 -20.01 -16.18 -14.87
N GLU A 446 -19.83 -17.48 -15.10
CA GLU A 446 -19.77 -18.06 -16.44
C GLU A 446 -21.08 -17.83 -17.20
N ARG A 447 -22.21 -18.18 -16.60
CA ARG A 447 -23.54 -17.98 -17.20
C ARG A 447 -23.80 -16.51 -17.52
N GLN A 448 -23.58 -15.62 -16.55
CA GLN A 448 -23.87 -14.20 -16.70
C GLN A 448 -22.88 -13.47 -17.63
N SER A 449 -21.72 -14.08 -17.94
CA SER A 449 -20.86 -13.57 -19.00
C SER A 449 -21.48 -13.67 -20.40
N THR A 450 -22.49 -14.54 -20.57
CA THR A 450 -23.25 -14.70 -21.82
C THR A 450 -24.50 -13.84 -21.85
N ASP A 451 -25.28 -13.81 -20.76
CA ASP A 451 -26.46 -12.95 -20.61
C ASP A 451 -26.58 -12.44 -19.18
N ALA A 452 -26.46 -11.13 -19.02
CA ALA A 452 -26.52 -10.44 -17.73
C ALA A 452 -27.86 -9.72 -17.48
N SER A 453 -28.89 -9.97 -18.31
CA SER A 453 -30.18 -9.28 -18.21
C SER A 453 -30.86 -9.52 -16.86
N GLY A 454 -30.92 -10.79 -16.43
CA GLY A 454 -31.47 -11.15 -15.11
C GLY A 454 -30.69 -10.53 -13.94
N PHE A 455 -29.37 -10.37 -14.07
CA PHE A 455 -28.56 -9.67 -13.08
C PHE A 455 -28.87 -8.17 -13.01
N VAL A 456 -28.98 -7.48 -14.16
CA VAL A 456 -29.25 -6.04 -14.21
C VAL A 456 -30.63 -5.69 -13.65
N ASN A 457 -31.61 -6.57 -13.85
CA ASN A 457 -32.96 -6.44 -13.28
C ASN A 457 -33.04 -6.81 -11.79
N GLY A 458 -32.01 -7.46 -11.26
CA GLY A 458 -31.97 -7.94 -9.88
C GLY A 458 -32.74 -9.24 -9.63
N ASP A 459 -33.10 -9.97 -10.69
CA ASP A 459 -33.84 -11.23 -10.66
C ASP A 459 -32.91 -12.44 -10.45
N GLU A 460 -31.64 -12.34 -10.85
CA GLU A 460 -30.65 -13.41 -10.76
C GLU A 460 -29.45 -13.03 -9.91
N TYR A 461 -29.03 -13.94 -9.02
CA TYR A 461 -27.88 -13.78 -8.13
C TYR A 461 -27.29 -15.15 -7.73
N PRO A 462 -26.00 -15.20 -7.34
CA PRO A 462 -25.30 -16.48 -7.11
C PRO A 462 -25.58 -17.15 -5.76
N PHE A 463 -26.17 -16.43 -4.80
CA PHE A 463 -26.31 -16.87 -3.41
C PHE A 463 -27.75 -16.75 -2.90
N GLU A 464 -28.02 -17.16 -1.67
CA GLU A 464 -29.37 -17.10 -1.10
C GLU A 464 -29.88 -15.65 -1.00
N GLU A 465 -31.13 -15.42 -1.39
CA GLU A 465 -31.75 -14.07 -1.39
C GLU A 465 -31.74 -13.41 0.00
N SER A 466 -31.83 -14.22 1.06
CA SER A 466 -31.77 -13.75 2.46
C SER A 466 -30.48 -12.99 2.82
N LEU A 467 -29.43 -13.11 2.00
CA LEU A 467 -28.18 -12.39 2.16
C LEU A 467 -28.18 -11.01 1.50
N ILE A 468 -29.19 -10.69 0.69
CA ILE A 468 -29.33 -9.43 -0.05
C ILE A 468 -30.09 -8.43 0.81
N VAL A 469 -29.55 -7.21 0.92
CA VAL A 469 -30.21 -6.12 1.64
C VAL A 469 -30.96 -5.26 0.64
N LYS A 470 -32.30 -5.38 0.63
CA LYS A 470 -33.22 -4.61 -0.23
C LYS A 470 -33.57 -3.27 0.43
N ASP A 471 -32.60 -2.38 0.49
CA ASP A 471 -32.79 -1.00 0.96
C ASP A 471 -33.05 -0.03 -0.21
N LYS A 472 -33.20 1.27 0.09
CA LYS A 472 -33.44 2.33 -0.92
C LYS A 472 -32.37 2.39 -2.02
N LEU A 473 -31.13 1.95 -1.73
CA LEU A 473 -30.05 1.90 -2.72
C LEU A 473 -30.29 0.76 -3.70
N TYR A 474 -30.65 -0.43 -3.19
CA TYR A 474 -31.05 -1.56 -4.02
C TYR A 474 -32.27 -1.24 -4.90
N GLU A 475 -33.33 -0.69 -4.31
CA GLU A 475 -34.55 -0.30 -5.03
C GLU A 475 -34.25 0.66 -6.19
N GLU A 476 -33.33 1.60 -6.00
CA GLU A 476 -32.93 2.54 -7.04
C GLU A 476 -32.07 1.89 -8.13
N LEU A 477 -31.23 0.92 -7.78
CA LEU A 477 -30.38 0.20 -8.74
C LEU A 477 -31.17 -0.70 -9.68
N VAL A 478 -32.20 -1.40 -9.18
CA VAL A 478 -33.00 -2.35 -9.98
C VAL A 478 -34.12 -1.69 -10.78
N LYS A 479 -34.37 -0.39 -10.60
CA LYS A 479 -35.33 0.34 -11.43
C LYS A 479 -34.92 0.26 -12.92
N PRO A 480 -35.85 -0.13 -13.80
CA PRO A 480 -35.61 -0.10 -15.24
C PRO A 480 -35.24 1.31 -15.70
N ASN A 481 -34.26 1.39 -16.57
CA ASN A 481 -33.83 2.62 -17.20
C ASN A 481 -33.39 2.36 -18.64
N ASP A 482 -34.25 2.69 -19.59
CA ASP A 482 -34.04 2.44 -21.01
C ASP A 482 -32.79 3.13 -21.57
N GLU A 483 -32.34 4.24 -20.96
CA GLU A 483 -31.17 5.00 -21.38
C GLU A 483 -29.86 4.24 -21.09
N PHE A 484 -29.79 3.55 -19.94
CA PHE A 484 -28.53 2.97 -19.44
C PHE A 484 -28.52 1.43 -19.43
N ASP A 485 -29.67 0.76 -19.45
CA ASP A 485 -29.73 -0.68 -19.15
C ASP A 485 -29.08 -1.54 -20.24
N HIS A 486 -29.21 -1.17 -21.50
CA HIS A 486 -28.51 -1.87 -22.59
C HIS A 486 -26.97 -1.76 -22.46
N ILE A 487 -26.46 -0.60 -22.01
CA ILE A 487 -25.03 -0.38 -21.72
C ILE A 487 -24.62 -1.18 -20.49
N ALA A 488 -25.47 -1.18 -19.45
CA ALA A 488 -25.23 -1.90 -18.20
C ALA A 488 -25.12 -3.41 -18.43
N ILE A 489 -25.98 -4.01 -19.27
CA ILE A 489 -25.93 -5.43 -19.61
C ILE A 489 -24.62 -5.78 -20.31
N GLN A 490 -24.23 -5.02 -21.34
CA GLN A 490 -22.97 -5.24 -22.06
C GLN A 490 -21.75 -5.14 -21.15
N LEU A 491 -21.72 -4.12 -20.28
CA LEU A 491 -20.63 -3.95 -19.34
C LEU A 491 -20.60 -5.06 -18.27
N ALA A 492 -21.76 -5.48 -17.77
CA ALA A 492 -21.86 -6.57 -16.81
C ALA A 492 -21.30 -7.88 -17.40
N GLN A 493 -21.67 -8.23 -18.64
CA GLN A 493 -21.13 -9.40 -19.35
C GLN A 493 -19.60 -9.36 -19.45
N LEU A 494 -19.02 -8.21 -19.81
CA LEU A 494 -17.57 -8.03 -19.89
C LEU A 494 -16.88 -8.17 -18.52
N LEU A 495 -17.45 -7.56 -17.48
CA LEU A 495 -16.95 -7.70 -16.11
C LEU A 495 -17.04 -9.15 -15.63
N PHE A 496 -18.15 -9.85 -15.89
CA PHE A 496 -18.33 -11.25 -15.51
C PHE A 496 -17.41 -12.19 -16.27
N CYS A 497 -17.09 -11.93 -17.54
CA CYS A 497 -16.03 -12.65 -18.25
C CYS A 497 -14.66 -12.49 -17.55
N GLY A 498 -14.32 -11.26 -17.15
CA GLY A 498 -13.10 -10.98 -16.39
C GLY A 498 -13.08 -11.64 -15.01
N PHE A 499 -14.18 -11.53 -14.28
CA PHE A 499 -14.34 -12.11 -12.94
C PHE A 499 -14.35 -13.63 -12.97
N HIS A 500 -15.02 -14.27 -13.93
CA HIS A 500 -14.97 -15.72 -14.09
C HIS A 500 -13.52 -16.18 -14.26
N LYS A 501 -12.77 -15.58 -15.18
CA LYS A 501 -11.35 -15.93 -15.39
C LYS A 501 -10.52 -15.77 -14.11
N LEU A 502 -10.73 -14.68 -13.39
CA LEU A 502 -10.06 -14.41 -12.13
C LEU A 502 -10.42 -15.45 -11.05
N VAL A 503 -11.72 -15.68 -10.83
CA VAL A 503 -12.27 -16.54 -9.79
C VAL A 503 -11.89 -18.00 -10.05
N SER A 504 -12.02 -18.50 -11.27
CA SER A 504 -11.60 -19.86 -11.62
C SER A 504 -10.10 -20.08 -11.44
N GLY A 505 -9.28 -19.08 -11.77
CA GLY A 505 -7.83 -19.15 -11.55
C GLY A 505 -7.45 -19.08 -10.07
N ALA A 506 -8.08 -18.19 -9.31
CA ALA A 506 -7.81 -18.05 -7.88
C ALA A 506 -8.31 -19.28 -7.12
N LEU A 507 -9.56 -19.67 -7.30
CA LEU A 507 -10.20 -20.72 -6.51
C LEU A 507 -9.94 -22.13 -7.03
N ARG A 508 -9.03 -22.31 -8.01
CA ARG A 508 -8.72 -23.61 -8.62
C ARG A 508 -8.58 -24.77 -7.63
N GLU A 509 -7.89 -24.56 -6.51
CA GLU A 509 -7.69 -25.61 -5.49
C GLU A 509 -8.98 -25.99 -4.74
N HIS A 510 -9.97 -25.09 -4.68
CA HIS A 510 -11.25 -25.29 -4.02
C HIS A 510 -12.39 -25.70 -4.98
N LEU A 511 -12.20 -25.57 -6.29
CA LEU A 511 -13.18 -25.92 -7.32
C LEU A 511 -13.08 -27.41 -7.73
N PRO A 512 -14.07 -27.98 -8.42
CA PRO A 512 -14.02 -29.36 -8.91
C PRO A 512 -12.68 -29.77 -9.54
N GLY A 513 -12.08 -30.85 -9.01
CA GLY A 513 -10.75 -31.35 -9.39
C GLY A 513 -9.57 -30.75 -8.59
N GLY A 514 -9.80 -29.72 -7.79
CA GLY A 514 -8.81 -29.11 -6.91
C GLY A 514 -8.55 -29.90 -5.62
N ALA A 515 -7.38 -29.66 -4.99
CA ALA A 515 -6.93 -30.41 -3.81
C ALA A 515 -7.82 -30.25 -2.56
N TYR A 516 -8.62 -29.20 -2.49
CA TYR A 516 -9.45 -28.84 -1.34
C TYR A 516 -10.95 -28.97 -1.60
N ASN A 517 -11.41 -29.24 -2.82
CA ASN A 517 -12.84 -29.29 -3.17
C ASN A 517 -13.62 -30.36 -2.41
N ASN A 518 -13.08 -31.58 -2.33
CA ASN A 518 -13.63 -32.67 -1.54
C ASN A 518 -12.61 -33.08 -0.46
N PRO A 519 -12.50 -32.31 0.64
CA PRO A 519 -11.44 -32.49 1.61
C PRO A 519 -11.62 -33.80 2.38
N SER A 520 -10.54 -34.58 2.49
CA SER A 520 -10.54 -35.80 3.32
C SER A 520 -10.72 -35.47 4.80
N ASP A 521 -11.17 -36.44 5.59
CA ASP A 521 -11.36 -36.23 7.04
C ASP A 521 -10.05 -35.82 7.74
N LYS A 522 -8.92 -36.34 7.25
CA LYS A 522 -7.59 -35.92 7.72
C LYS A 522 -7.32 -34.44 7.43
N LEU A 523 -7.64 -33.95 6.24
CA LEU A 523 -7.45 -32.54 5.89
C LEU A 523 -8.40 -31.64 6.71
N LYS A 524 -9.65 -32.07 6.90
CA LYS A 524 -10.62 -31.36 7.75
C LYS A 524 -10.11 -31.23 9.19
N ASP A 525 -9.58 -32.32 9.76
CA ASP A 525 -8.98 -32.32 11.09
C ASP A 525 -7.78 -31.37 11.18
N GLN A 526 -6.83 -31.48 10.24
CA GLN A 526 -5.64 -30.63 10.17
C GLN A 526 -5.96 -29.14 9.94
N SER A 527 -7.12 -28.83 9.35
CA SER A 527 -7.54 -27.47 9.02
C SER A 527 -8.56 -26.92 10.01
N LYS A 528 -8.82 -27.60 11.14
CA LYS A 528 -9.79 -27.18 12.15
C LYS A 528 -9.57 -25.76 12.64
N SER A 529 -8.34 -25.29 12.77
CA SER A 529 -8.04 -23.93 13.23
C SER A 529 -8.22 -22.82 12.18
N VAL A 530 -8.35 -23.17 10.89
CA VAL A 530 -8.30 -22.21 9.79
C VAL A 530 -9.61 -21.44 9.66
N VAL A 531 -9.59 -20.12 9.80
CA VAL A 531 -10.76 -19.27 9.49
C VAL A 531 -10.74 -18.81 8.03
N PRO A 532 -11.88 -18.42 7.41
CA PRO A 532 -11.90 -18.10 5.99
C PRO A 532 -11.19 -16.79 5.56
N HIS A 533 -10.68 -16.00 6.52
CA HIS A 533 -10.15 -14.66 6.25
C HIS A 533 -8.90 -14.33 7.08
N ASN A 534 -8.09 -13.39 6.60
CA ASN A 534 -6.93 -12.84 7.33
C ASN A 534 -7.18 -11.41 7.86
N LYS A 535 -8.44 -11.03 8.16
CA LYS A 535 -8.77 -9.66 8.63
C LYS A 535 -8.13 -9.29 9.97
N MET A 536 -7.67 -10.28 10.72
CA MET A 536 -7.05 -10.09 12.03
C MET A 536 -5.68 -9.41 11.90
N SER A 537 -4.93 -9.70 10.85
CA SER A 537 -3.66 -9.01 10.56
C SER A 537 -3.88 -7.54 10.22
N GLU A 538 -4.93 -7.24 9.46
CA GLU A 538 -5.37 -5.86 9.18
C GLU A 538 -5.77 -5.10 10.46
N ARG A 539 -6.42 -5.79 11.41
CA ARG A 539 -6.74 -5.21 12.72
C ARG A 539 -5.47 -4.84 13.49
N VAL A 540 -4.44 -5.71 13.48
CA VAL A 540 -3.14 -5.40 14.08
C VAL A 540 -2.50 -4.18 13.41
N PHE A 541 -2.56 -4.08 12.08
CA PHE A 541 -2.04 -2.90 11.38
C PHE A 541 -2.87 -1.64 11.62
N GLY A 542 -4.18 -1.74 11.79
CA GLY A 542 -5.03 -0.62 12.21
C GLY A 542 -4.67 -0.13 13.62
N MET A 543 -4.36 -1.04 14.55
CA MET A 543 -3.83 -0.69 15.87
C MET A 543 -2.47 -0.02 15.75
N LEU A 544 -1.58 -0.54 14.89
CA LEU A 544 -0.27 0.05 14.62
C LEU A 544 -0.39 1.47 14.06
N ASP A 545 -1.30 1.71 13.11
CA ASP A 545 -1.55 3.03 12.52
C ASP A 545 -1.98 4.05 13.59
N ASN A 546 -2.88 3.63 14.47
CA ASN A 546 -3.31 4.45 15.61
C ASN A 546 -2.11 4.76 16.52
N PHE A 547 -1.33 3.75 16.92
CA PHE A 547 -0.18 3.96 17.81
C PHE A 547 0.94 4.79 17.18
N ILE A 548 1.23 4.61 15.88
CA ILE A 548 2.22 5.42 15.15
C ILE A 548 1.76 6.89 15.02
N SER A 549 0.45 7.12 15.00
CA SER A 549 -0.13 8.48 14.93
C SER A 549 -0.17 9.14 16.30
N PHE A 550 -0.66 8.41 17.31
CA PHE A 550 -0.78 8.89 18.69
C PHE A 550 0.58 8.97 19.42
N ARG A 551 1.54 8.11 19.06
CA ARG A 551 2.86 7.98 19.70
C ARG A 551 3.97 7.87 18.63
N PRO A 552 4.23 8.93 17.86
CA PRO A 552 5.14 8.88 16.71
C PRO A 552 6.59 8.53 17.07
N ASN A 553 7.00 8.76 18.32
CA ASN A 553 8.34 8.50 18.82
C ASN A 553 8.47 7.16 19.55
N ALA A 554 7.40 6.35 19.63
CA ALA A 554 7.45 5.03 20.24
C ALA A 554 8.31 4.07 19.39
N SER A 555 9.12 3.24 20.05
CA SER A 555 9.88 2.19 19.38
C SER A 555 8.97 1.05 18.90
N THR A 556 9.43 0.26 17.93
CA THR A 556 8.65 -0.88 17.43
C THR A 556 8.30 -1.88 18.54
N ILE A 557 9.25 -2.23 19.41
CA ILE A 557 9.00 -3.11 20.57
C ILE A 557 7.94 -2.53 21.53
N THR A 558 7.86 -1.21 21.67
CA THR A 558 6.82 -0.56 22.48
C THR A 558 5.45 -0.75 21.84
N ASN A 559 5.33 -0.51 20.53
CA ASN A 559 4.07 -0.70 19.81
C ASN A 559 3.64 -2.16 19.80
N GLU A 560 4.59 -3.07 19.62
CA GLU A 560 4.36 -4.51 19.75
C GLU A 560 3.82 -4.87 21.14
N ALA A 561 4.43 -4.35 22.22
CA ALA A 561 3.96 -4.57 23.59
C ALA A 561 2.49 -4.18 23.77
N PHE A 562 2.08 -3.02 23.22
CA PHE A 562 0.69 -2.58 23.27
C PHE A 562 -0.24 -3.46 22.45
N ILE A 563 0.19 -3.83 21.24
CA ILE A 563 -0.58 -4.68 20.34
C ILE A 563 -0.78 -6.06 20.96
N MET A 564 0.28 -6.76 21.35
CA MET A 564 0.19 -8.11 21.92
C MET A 564 -0.66 -8.11 23.19
N PHE A 565 -0.40 -7.19 24.12
CA PHE A 565 -1.11 -7.15 25.39
C PHE A 565 -2.62 -6.87 25.23
N SER A 566 -2.99 -6.00 24.28
CA SER A 566 -4.38 -5.66 23.99
C SER A 566 -5.07 -6.71 23.11
N PHE A 567 -4.41 -7.18 22.05
CA PHE A 567 -4.98 -8.10 21.07
C PHE A 567 -5.18 -9.49 21.68
N ASN A 568 -4.15 -10.00 22.38
CA ASN A 568 -4.20 -11.31 23.03
C ASN A 568 -5.02 -11.29 24.33
N LYS A 569 -5.54 -10.12 24.75
CA LYS A 569 -6.24 -9.93 26.03
C LYS A 569 -5.39 -10.39 27.23
N THR A 570 -4.08 -10.19 27.18
CA THR A 570 -3.13 -10.68 28.19
C THR A 570 -3.45 -10.20 29.61
N SER A 571 -3.99 -8.98 29.78
CA SER A 571 -4.46 -8.52 31.10
C SER A 571 -5.55 -9.42 31.67
N LYS A 572 -6.53 -9.84 30.85
CA LYS A 572 -7.63 -10.70 31.31
C LYS A 572 -7.14 -12.09 31.67
N TRP A 573 -6.14 -12.59 30.93
CA TRP A 573 -5.48 -13.84 31.25
C TRP A 573 -4.72 -13.75 32.58
N LEU A 574 -3.92 -12.70 32.80
CA LEU A 574 -3.26 -12.47 34.08
C LEU A 574 -4.25 -12.40 35.25
N ASP A 575 -5.40 -11.75 35.06
CA ASP A 575 -6.46 -11.66 36.07
C ASP A 575 -7.18 -13.00 36.32
N SER A 576 -7.02 -14.00 35.43
CA SER A 576 -7.55 -15.34 35.61
C SER A 576 -6.61 -16.30 36.34
N LEU A 577 -5.34 -15.91 36.52
CA LEU A 577 -4.34 -16.73 37.21
C LEU A 577 -4.45 -16.56 38.74
N PRO A 578 -4.08 -17.59 39.52
CA PRO A 578 -3.86 -17.44 40.96
C PRO A 578 -2.84 -16.33 41.27
N ASP A 579 -3.04 -15.60 42.37
CA ASP A 579 -2.19 -14.45 42.73
C ASP A 579 -0.69 -14.80 42.82
N GLN A 580 -0.37 -16.00 43.30
CA GLN A 580 1.01 -16.48 43.38
C GLN A 580 1.63 -16.62 41.99
N GLU A 581 0.99 -17.40 41.10
CA GLU A 581 1.46 -17.59 39.72
C GLU A 581 1.54 -16.25 38.97
N LYS A 582 0.54 -15.39 39.14
CA LYS A 582 0.52 -14.06 38.54
C LYS A 582 1.71 -13.21 38.97
N HIS A 583 2.02 -13.18 40.27
CA HIS A 583 3.18 -12.47 40.79
C HIS A 583 4.50 -13.06 40.30
N GLU A 584 4.60 -14.38 40.20
CA GLU A 584 5.77 -15.06 39.63
C GLU A 584 5.96 -14.68 38.15
N MET A 585 4.89 -14.69 37.35
CA MET A 585 4.92 -14.28 35.94
C MET A 585 5.41 -12.84 35.77
N ILE A 586 4.89 -11.91 36.58
CA ILE A 586 5.28 -10.50 36.53
C ILE A 586 6.73 -10.32 36.99
N SER A 587 7.15 -11.03 38.05
CA SER A 587 8.50 -10.91 38.60
C SER A 587 9.56 -11.40 37.63
N LYS A 588 9.33 -12.56 36.98
CA LYS A 588 10.21 -13.08 35.93
C LYS A 588 10.25 -12.17 34.69
N GLY A 589 9.12 -11.55 34.35
CA GLY A 589 9.04 -10.58 33.24
C GLY A 589 10.01 -9.39 33.36
N ILE A 590 10.52 -9.09 34.56
CA ILE A 590 11.45 -7.97 34.82
C ILE A 590 12.84 -8.22 34.20
N SER A 591 13.41 -9.42 34.38
CA SER A 591 14.72 -9.78 33.79
C SER A 591 14.58 -10.00 32.29
N GLU A 592 13.58 -10.79 31.88
CA GLU A 592 13.30 -11.10 30.48
C GLU A 592 13.01 -9.85 29.64
N GLY A 593 12.23 -8.90 30.19
CA GLY A 593 11.96 -7.63 29.53
C GLY A 593 13.21 -6.75 29.35
N ARG A 594 14.23 -6.89 30.21
CA ARG A 594 15.54 -6.23 30.02
C ARG A 594 16.31 -6.88 28.88
N GLU A 595 16.33 -8.20 28.82
CA GLU A 595 17.02 -8.95 27.78
C GLU A 595 16.42 -8.70 26.39
N LEU A 596 15.09 -8.77 26.26
CA LEU A 596 14.37 -8.48 25.01
C LEU A 596 14.68 -7.08 24.46
N ARG A 597 14.87 -6.09 25.35
CA ARG A 597 15.29 -4.74 24.94
C ARG A 597 16.71 -4.70 24.40
N ALA A 598 17.64 -5.44 25.02
CA ALA A 598 19.02 -5.52 24.55
C ALA A 598 19.07 -6.14 23.15
N GLN A 599 18.41 -7.30 22.98
CA GLN A 599 18.27 -7.99 21.70
C GLN A 599 17.56 -7.09 20.65
N PHE A 600 16.53 -6.33 21.05
CA PHE A 600 15.87 -5.38 20.14
C PHE A 600 16.80 -4.26 19.66
N LYS A 601 17.68 -3.74 20.53
CA LYS A 601 18.66 -2.72 20.13
C LYS A 601 19.67 -3.26 19.12
N GLU A 602 20.16 -4.47 19.35
CA GLU A 602 21.06 -5.17 18.43
C GLU A 602 20.40 -5.40 17.06
N ARG A 603 19.16 -5.92 17.04
CA ARG A 603 18.37 -6.07 15.80
C ARG A 603 18.19 -4.75 15.05
N CYS A 604 17.90 -3.66 15.76
CA CYS A 604 17.79 -2.34 15.13
C CYS A 604 19.11 -1.91 14.47
N HIS A 605 20.24 -2.24 15.08
CA HIS A 605 21.56 -1.97 14.53
C HIS A 605 21.78 -2.77 13.23
N ASP A 606 21.49 -4.06 13.23
CA ASP A 606 21.64 -4.95 12.07
C ASP A 606 20.77 -4.53 10.88
N ILE A 607 19.52 -4.14 11.15
CA ILE A 607 18.61 -3.61 10.13
C ILE A 607 19.19 -2.35 9.48
N VAL A 608 19.80 -1.47 10.27
CA VAL A 608 20.44 -0.25 9.75
C VAL A 608 21.67 -0.60 8.91
N LEU A 609 22.50 -1.54 9.34
CA LEU A 609 23.67 -2.00 8.57
C LEU A 609 23.25 -2.61 7.22
N LYS A 610 22.27 -3.53 7.21
CA LYS A 610 21.75 -4.14 5.98
C LYS A 610 21.14 -3.10 5.05
N ARG A 611 20.36 -2.14 5.59
CA ARG A 611 19.81 -1.02 4.79
C ARG A 611 20.91 -0.15 4.18
N ARG A 612 22.01 0.09 4.89
CA ARG A 612 23.17 0.84 4.37
C ARG A 612 23.85 0.10 3.23
N GLN A 613 24.07 -1.21 3.35
CA GLN A 613 24.64 -2.04 2.29
C GLN A 613 23.80 -1.98 1.01
N LEU A 614 22.47 -2.16 1.13
CA LEU A 614 21.54 -2.06 0.00
C LEU A 614 21.55 -0.69 -0.68
N LEU A 615 21.71 0.39 0.09
CA LEU A 615 21.81 1.74 -0.47
C LEU A 615 23.11 1.93 -1.28
N GLU A 616 24.23 1.36 -0.82
CA GLU A 616 25.50 1.44 -1.52
C GLU A 616 25.46 0.61 -2.83
N GLU A 617 24.90 -0.60 -2.78
CA GLU A 617 24.66 -1.41 -3.98
C GLU A 617 23.79 -0.67 -5.00
N LYS A 618 22.73 0.01 -4.54
CA LYS A 618 21.87 0.82 -5.40
C LYS A 618 22.62 2.01 -6.02
N LYS A 619 23.52 2.65 -5.27
CA LYS A 619 24.37 3.75 -5.76
C LYS A 619 25.31 3.26 -6.86
N VAL A 620 25.98 2.13 -6.66
CA VAL A 620 26.82 1.48 -7.68
C VAL A 620 26.01 1.11 -8.93
N ALA A 621 24.81 0.55 -8.76
CA ALA A 621 23.93 0.19 -9.86
C ALA A 621 23.44 1.42 -10.65
N LEU A 622 23.13 2.53 -9.97
CA LEU A 622 22.76 3.80 -10.62
C LEU A 622 23.93 4.39 -11.40
N ALA A 623 25.14 4.41 -10.82
CA ALA A 623 26.34 4.87 -11.51
C ALA A 623 26.62 4.04 -12.77
N LYS A 624 26.49 2.70 -12.69
CA LYS A 624 26.62 1.82 -13.84
C LYS A 624 25.55 2.09 -14.91
N LYS A 625 24.30 2.35 -14.49
CA LYS A 625 23.21 2.70 -15.41
C LYS A 625 23.47 4.03 -16.12
N GLU A 626 24.00 5.02 -15.41
CA GLU A 626 24.37 6.32 -15.96
C GLU A 626 25.54 6.20 -16.93
N GLN A 627 26.59 5.45 -16.57
CA GLN A 627 27.72 5.15 -17.46
C GLN A 627 27.26 4.44 -18.74
N ASN A 628 26.37 3.46 -18.63
CA ASN A 628 25.79 2.77 -19.79
C ASN A 628 24.96 3.71 -20.67
N LEU A 629 24.21 4.65 -20.07
CA LEU A 629 23.45 5.65 -20.81
C LEU A 629 24.38 6.64 -21.54
N LEU A 630 25.46 7.07 -20.89
CA LEU A 630 26.47 7.95 -21.50
C LEU A 630 27.16 7.25 -22.68
N ALA A 631 27.65 6.01 -22.49
CA ALA A 631 28.25 5.22 -23.55
C ALA A 631 27.27 4.98 -24.73
N GLN A 632 25.98 4.76 -24.43
CA GLN A 632 24.96 4.62 -25.47
C GLN A 632 24.72 5.93 -26.25
N ARG A 633 24.73 7.09 -25.57
CA ARG A 633 24.59 8.40 -26.20
C ARG A 633 25.80 8.75 -27.07
N GLU A 634 27.00 8.48 -26.56
CA GLU A 634 28.24 8.68 -27.29
C GLU A 634 28.27 7.83 -28.56
N LYS A 635 27.95 6.53 -28.43
CA LYS A 635 27.81 5.64 -29.59
C LYS A 635 26.84 6.16 -30.63
N GLN A 636 25.63 6.57 -30.22
CA GLN A 636 24.62 7.09 -31.16
C GLN A 636 25.03 8.41 -31.81
N THR A 637 25.79 9.24 -31.11
CA THR A 637 26.32 10.50 -31.65
C THR A 637 27.44 10.22 -32.65
N ASN A 638 28.34 9.29 -32.34
CA ASN A 638 29.43 8.86 -33.24
C ASN A 638 28.89 8.19 -34.50
N GLU A 639 27.83 7.38 -34.39
CA GLU A 639 27.14 6.79 -35.55
C GLU A 639 26.61 7.89 -36.50
N ILE A 640 26.04 8.98 -35.97
CA ILE A 640 25.58 10.11 -36.79
C ILE A 640 26.72 10.99 -37.29
N ALA A 641 27.80 11.15 -36.52
CA ALA A 641 29.00 11.82 -37.00
C ALA A 641 29.59 11.10 -38.23
N TYR A 642 29.54 9.77 -38.24
CA TYR A 642 29.99 8.94 -39.36
C TYR A 642 29.05 9.00 -40.58
N TYR A 643 27.73 8.80 -40.41
CA TYR A 643 26.80 8.76 -41.55
C TYR A 643 26.27 10.15 -42.00
N GLY A 644 26.48 11.18 -41.19
CA GLY A 644 25.85 12.50 -41.33
C GLY A 644 24.37 12.50 -40.96
N LEU A 645 23.81 13.65 -40.55
CA LEU A 645 22.37 13.77 -40.27
C LEU A 645 21.58 14.07 -41.55
N TRP A 646 20.66 13.18 -41.93
CA TRP A 646 19.88 13.34 -43.16
C TRP A 646 18.60 14.13 -42.89
N GLN A 647 18.42 15.24 -43.61
CA GLN A 647 17.39 16.25 -43.31
C GLN A 647 16.41 16.51 -44.46
N SER A 648 16.61 15.91 -45.63
CA SER A 648 15.70 16.03 -46.77
C SER A 648 15.61 14.70 -47.51
N ARG A 649 14.59 14.54 -48.36
CA ARG A 649 14.38 13.31 -49.15
C ARG A 649 15.55 13.07 -50.10
N GLU A 650 16.03 14.11 -50.76
CA GLU A 650 17.14 14.08 -51.70
C GLU A 650 18.42 13.61 -51.01
N ARG A 651 18.66 14.07 -49.78
CA ARG A 651 19.83 13.68 -48.99
C ARG A 651 19.76 12.24 -48.48
N VAL A 652 18.56 11.74 -48.14
CA VAL A 652 18.36 10.32 -47.80
C VAL A 652 18.66 9.45 -49.02
N ASP A 653 18.20 9.84 -50.19
CA ASP A 653 18.36 9.05 -51.42
C ASP A 653 19.80 9.05 -51.94
N ALA A 654 20.48 10.21 -51.90
CA ALA A 654 21.89 10.31 -52.24
C ALA A 654 22.77 9.45 -51.31
N ALA A 655 22.61 9.60 -49.99
CA ALA A 655 23.41 8.88 -49.00
C ALA A 655 23.18 7.36 -49.04
N LEU A 656 21.95 6.91 -49.35
CA LEU A 656 21.66 5.47 -49.55
C LEU A 656 22.18 4.94 -50.89
N GLY A 657 22.38 5.80 -51.89
CA GLY A 657 22.99 5.47 -53.17
C GLY A 657 24.50 5.26 -53.07
N GLU A 658 25.18 6.01 -52.19
CA GLU A 658 26.63 5.94 -51.96
C GLU A 658 27.07 4.69 -51.16
N ILE A 659 26.17 4.10 -50.37
CA ILE A 659 26.49 2.92 -49.56
C ILE A 659 26.30 1.65 -50.39
N GLU A 660 27.35 0.89 -50.67
CA GLU A 660 27.23 -0.33 -51.49
C GLU A 660 26.61 -1.52 -50.74
N LYS A 661 26.90 -1.66 -49.44
CA LYS A 661 26.49 -2.83 -48.64
C LYS A 661 25.11 -2.64 -48.02
N GLU A 662 24.19 -3.55 -48.33
CA GLU A 662 22.81 -3.54 -47.82
C GLU A 662 22.72 -3.54 -46.28
N ASN A 663 23.61 -4.29 -45.61
CA ASN A 663 23.66 -4.32 -44.14
C ASN A 663 24.08 -2.97 -43.55
N GLU A 664 24.91 -2.22 -44.27
CA GLU A 664 25.39 -0.90 -43.85
C GLU A 664 24.32 0.18 -44.07
N LYS A 665 23.55 0.10 -45.17
CA LYS A 665 22.35 0.93 -45.38
C LYS A 665 21.36 0.82 -44.23
N ARG A 666 21.11 -0.41 -43.76
CA ARG A 666 20.24 -0.65 -42.60
C ARG A 666 20.78 0.02 -41.35
N LYS A 667 22.07 -0.16 -41.03
CA LYS A 667 22.67 0.46 -39.83
C LYS A 667 22.57 1.98 -39.87
N ALA A 668 22.83 2.59 -41.04
CA ALA A 668 22.70 4.03 -41.23
C ALA A 668 21.26 4.50 -40.96
N LEU A 669 20.24 3.83 -41.53
CA LEU A 669 18.83 4.13 -41.28
C LEU A 669 18.42 3.95 -39.82
N GLU A 670 18.85 2.85 -39.17
CA GLU A 670 18.61 2.65 -37.74
C GLU A 670 19.27 3.74 -36.89
N ALA A 671 20.49 4.17 -37.23
CA ALA A 671 21.17 5.27 -36.55
C ALA A 671 20.39 6.58 -36.66
N GLN A 672 19.93 6.95 -37.86
CA GLN A 672 19.09 8.14 -38.08
C GLN A 672 17.82 8.11 -37.22
N LEU A 673 17.08 7.00 -37.26
CA LEU A 673 15.83 6.82 -36.53
C LEU A 673 16.07 6.86 -35.00
N ARG A 674 17.10 6.19 -34.49
CA ARG A 674 17.46 6.20 -33.06
C ARG A 674 17.87 7.59 -32.60
N PHE A 675 18.67 8.30 -33.39
CA PHE A 675 19.13 9.64 -33.06
C PHE A 675 17.96 10.62 -32.99
N ARG A 676 17.05 10.58 -33.98
CA ARG A 676 15.82 11.37 -33.99
C ARG A 676 14.94 11.09 -32.77
N GLN A 677 14.73 9.81 -32.44
CA GLN A 677 13.93 9.42 -31.29
C GLN A 677 14.55 9.83 -29.95
N LYS A 678 15.85 9.56 -29.76
CA LYS A 678 16.50 9.61 -28.43
C LYS A 678 17.30 10.89 -28.18
N MET A 679 18.02 11.40 -29.18
CA MET A 679 18.84 12.61 -29.05
C MET A 679 18.02 13.86 -29.36
N LEU A 680 17.33 13.88 -30.51
CA LEU A 680 16.46 15.01 -30.89
C LEU A 680 15.11 15.01 -30.16
N LYS A 681 14.77 13.90 -29.49
CA LYS A 681 13.48 13.68 -28.78
C LYS A 681 12.27 13.97 -29.66
N GLN A 682 12.40 13.64 -30.95
CA GLN A 682 11.36 13.88 -31.93
C GLN A 682 10.11 13.06 -31.57
N LYS A 683 8.95 13.72 -31.56
CA LYS A 683 7.65 13.08 -31.35
C LYS A 683 6.95 12.96 -32.70
N HIS A 684 6.16 11.90 -32.85
CA HIS A 684 5.35 11.63 -34.03
C HIS A 684 4.04 10.97 -33.58
N GLU A 685 2.93 11.24 -34.27
CA GLU A 685 1.59 10.72 -33.93
C GLU A 685 1.59 9.19 -33.89
N ASN A 686 2.14 8.57 -34.94
CA ASN A 686 2.38 7.14 -34.97
C ASN A 686 3.73 6.78 -34.33
N LYS A 687 3.73 6.09 -33.18
CA LYS A 687 4.94 5.64 -32.47
C LYS A 687 5.68 4.48 -33.16
N GLU A 688 5.03 3.77 -34.08
CA GLU A 688 5.62 2.63 -34.79
C GLU A 688 6.74 3.06 -35.75
N VAL A 689 6.79 4.32 -36.16
CA VAL A 689 7.81 4.86 -37.08
C VAL A 689 9.24 4.75 -36.52
N PHE A 690 9.39 4.66 -35.21
CA PHE A 690 10.69 4.50 -34.56
C PHE A 690 11.09 3.04 -34.31
N LYS A 691 10.25 2.06 -34.68
CA LYS A 691 10.55 0.64 -34.47
C LYS A 691 11.37 0.06 -35.62
N PHE A 692 12.20 -0.93 -35.27
CA PHE A 692 13.05 -1.67 -36.22
C PHE A 692 12.52 -3.06 -36.56
N SER A 693 11.47 -3.51 -35.86
CA SER A 693 10.86 -4.82 -36.04
C SER A 693 9.40 -4.85 -35.60
N SER A 694 8.64 -5.80 -36.17
CA SER A 694 7.26 -6.13 -35.79
C SER A 694 7.11 -7.64 -35.68
N LYS A 695 6.45 -8.12 -34.61
CA LYS A 695 6.19 -9.55 -34.36
C LYS A 695 7.42 -10.46 -34.54
N GLY A 696 8.59 -10.00 -34.06
CA GLY A 696 9.85 -10.75 -34.13
C GLY A 696 10.57 -10.70 -35.50
N LYS A 697 9.99 -10.11 -36.54
CA LYS A 697 10.64 -9.93 -37.86
C LYS A 697 11.17 -8.51 -38.03
N LYS A 698 12.42 -8.37 -38.51
CA LYS A 698 13.06 -7.07 -38.78
C LYS A 698 12.41 -6.37 -39.97
N HIS A 699 12.24 -5.05 -39.90
CA HIS A 699 11.67 -4.29 -41.01
C HIS A 699 12.58 -4.28 -42.24
N PRO A 700 12.02 -4.38 -43.45
CA PRO A 700 12.75 -4.14 -44.70
C PRO A 700 13.36 -2.73 -44.74
N ILE A 701 14.45 -2.55 -45.50
CA ILE A 701 15.11 -1.25 -45.67
C ILE A 701 14.18 -0.20 -46.29
N SER A 702 13.31 -0.60 -47.20
CA SER A 702 12.26 0.25 -47.78
C SER A 702 11.35 0.87 -46.70
N VAL A 703 10.92 0.07 -45.72
CA VAL A 703 10.07 0.51 -44.61
C VAL A 703 10.81 1.45 -43.66
N LEU A 704 12.09 1.16 -43.36
CA LEU A 704 12.91 2.04 -42.51
C LEU A 704 13.17 3.39 -43.19
N ARG A 705 13.41 3.40 -44.51
CA ARG A 705 13.53 4.62 -45.32
C ARG A 705 12.24 5.44 -45.27
N GLU A 706 11.10 4.81 -45.52
CA GLU A 706 9.80 5.50 -45.48
C GLU A 706 9.49 6.07 -44.10
N ASN A 707 9.78 5.32 -43.03
CA ASN A 707 9.64 5.81 -41.66
C ASN A 707 10.54 7.02 -41.37
N LEU A 708 11.77 7.03 -41.88
CA LEU A 708 12.67 8.18 -41.74
C LEU A 708 12.15 9.39 -42.52
N LEU A 709 11.64 9.20 -43.73
CA LEU A 709 11.06 10.28 -44.53
C LEU A 709 9.82 10.88 -43.85
N LYS A 710 8.93 10.06 -43.29
CA LYS A 710 7.79 10.55 -42.48
C LYS A 710 8.23 11.43 -41.32
N LEU A 711 9.32 11.07 -40.65
CA LEU A 711 9.89 11.88 -39.58
C LEU A 711 10.54 13.16 -40.10
N ILE A 712 11.21 13.14 -41.26
CA ILE A 712 11.76 14.34 -41.86
C ILE A 712 10.64 15.30 -42.27
N ASP A 713 9.60 14.78 -42.93
CA ASP A 713 8.45 15.55 -43.40
C ASP A 713 7.67 16.14 -42.21
N ALA A 714 7.46 15.37 -41.12
CA ALA A 714 6.84 15.86 -39.90
C ALA A 714 7.70 16.89 -39.11
N ALA A 715 9.01 16.89 -39.32
CA ALA A 715 9.88 17.94 -38.77
C ALA A 715 9.87 19.19 -39.65
N TYR A 716 9.62 19.07 -40.96
CA TYR A 716 9.68 20.16 -41.91
C TYR A 716 8.46 21.09 -41.77
N HIS A 717 8.68 22.26 -41.17
CA HIS A 717 7.72 23.35 -41.16
C HIS A 717 8.27 24.39 -42.14
N GLY A 718 7.51 24.70 -43.20
CA GLY A 718 7.96 25.51 -44.35
C GLY A 718 8.49 26.92 -44.01
N PRO A 719 8.86 27.72 -45.03
CA PRO A 719 9.54 29.01 -44.86
C PRO A 719 8.75 30.10 -44.11
N ASP A 720 7.47 29.90 -43.76
CA ASP A 720 6.64 30.89 -43.07
C ASP A 720 6.39 30.53 -41.59
N THR A 721 7.45 30.59 -40.77
CA THR A 721 7.26 30.75 -39.31
C THR A 721 8.01 31.99 -38.85
N GLU A 722 7.26 33.07 -38.61
CA GLU A 722 7.73 34.14 -37.74
C GLU A 722 8.22 33.51 -36.42
N PRO A 723 9.45 33.80 -35.98
CA PRO A 723 9.88 33.35 -34.67
C PRO A 723 8.99 34.02 -33.64
N GLN A 724 8.28 33.21 -32.85
CA GLN A 724 7.73 33.66 -31.57
C GLN A 724 8.82 34.49 -30.87
N ARG A 725 8.48 35.74 -30.56
CA ARG A 725 9.36 36.74 -29.94
C ARG A 725 9.89 36.24 -28.59
N ILE A 726 10.93 35.43 -28.61
CA ILE A 726 11.85 35.27 -27.50
C ILE A 726 12.91 36.35 -27.70
N ARG A 727 13.14 37.17 -26.67
CA ARG A 727 14.23 38.18 -26.60
C ARG A 727 15.61 37.50 -26.58
N THR A 728 15.92 36.73 -27.61
CA THR A 728 17.19 36.02 -27.79
C THR A 728 17.93 36.66 -28.95
N PRO A 729 19.26 36.88 -28.82
CA PRO A 729 20.03 37.45 -29.91
C PRO A 729 19.90 36.56 -31.15
N LEU A 730 19.63 37.19 -32.30
CA LEU A 730 19.56 36.51 -33.59
C LEU A 730 20.97 35.97 -33.91
N LEU A 731 21.21 34.70 -33.57
CA LEU A 731 22.53 34.06 -33.73
C LEU A 731 22.84 33.75 -35.19
N VAL A 732 21.82 33.49 -36.01
CA VAL A 732 21.98 33.14 -37.43
C VAL A 732 22.69 34.26 -38.19
N GLY A 733 23.71 33.90 -38.96
CA GLY A 733 24.58 34.82 -39.69
C GLY A 733 25.69 35.45 -38.85
N LYS A 734 25.69 35.28 -37.53
CA LYS A 734 26.73 35.85 -36.65
C LYS A 734 27.97 34.97 -36.63
N ARG A 735 29.12 35.64 -36.55
CA ARG A 735 30.40 35.03 -36.24
C ARG A 735 30.50 34.85 -34.73
N VAL A 736 30.91 33.67 -34.29
CA VAL A 736 30.92 33.28 -32.87
C VAL A 736 32.24 32.61 -32.52
N LYS A 737 32.65 32.77 -31.27
CA LYS A 737 33.72 32.00 -30.63
C LYS A 737 33.07 30.99 -29.70
N HIS A 738 33.22 29.71 -30.01
CA HIS A 738 32.65 28.60 -29.26
C HIS A 738 33.75 27.88 -28.48
N ARG A 739 33.58 27.78 -27.17
CA ARG A 739 34.51 27.18 -26.23
C ARG A 739 34.15 25.71 -26.00
N PHE A 740 35.13 24.86 -26.17
CA PHE A 740 35.08 23.43 -25.83
C PHE A 740 36.17 23.12 -24.80
N SER A 741 36.10 21.94 -24.18
CA SER A 741 37.09 21.49 -23.19
C SER A 741 38.53 21.41 -23.73
N ASN A 742 38.69 21.30 -25.04
CA ASN A 742 39.96 21.17 -25.75
C ASN A 742 40.42 22.47 -26.47
N GLY A 743 39.66 23.56 -26.42
CA GLY A 743 40.05 24.81 -27.09
C GLY A 743 38.89 25.73 -27.46
N ASN A 744 39.22 26.85 -28.09
CA ASN A 744 38.24 27.81 -28.61
C ASN A 744 38.23 27.77 -30.14
N TYR A 745 37.05 27.66 -30.73
CA TYR A 745 36.86 27.55 -32.17
C TYR A 745 36.04 28.75 -32.65
N ILE A 746 36.49 29.37 -33.73
CA ILE A 746 35.77 30.48 -34.37
C ILE A 746 34.97 29.90 -35.51
N GLY A 747 33.69 30.25 -35.57
CA GLY A 747 32.79 29.78 -36.60
C GLY A 747 31.68 30.76 -36.91
N ARG A 748 30.86 30.41 -37.90
CA ARG A 748 29.67 31.18 -38.27
C ARG A 748 28.44 30.30 -38.13
N VAL A 749 27.43 30.82 -37.45
CA VAL A 749 26.13 30.17 -37.33
C VAL A 749 25.39 30.34 -38.65
N ILE A 750 25.09 29.25 -39.32
CA ILE A 750 24.56 29.23 -40.69
C ILE A 750 23.05 29.30 -40.70
N SER A 751 22.39 28.48 -39.89
CA SER A 751 20.93 28.40 -39.88
C SER A 751 20.43 27.80 -38.58
N VAL A 752 19.15 28.03 -38.26
CA VAL A 752 18.42 27.18 -37.32
C VAL A 752 18.16 25.85 -38.02
N VAL A 753 18.26 24.74 -37.30
CA VAL A 753 17.94 23.43 -37.84
C VAL A 753 16.45 23.41 -38.19
N PRO A 754 16.08 23.15 -39.46
CA PRO A 754 14.69 23.09 -39.87
C PRO A 754 13.90 22.10 -38.98
N GLY A 755 12.79 22.56 -38.40
CA GLY A 755 11.96 21.76 -37.49
C GLY A 755 12.41 21.69 -36.03
N PHE A 756 13.58 22.24 -35.70
CA PHE A 756 14.14 22.18 -34.34
C PHE A 756 14.67 23.56 -33.93
N VAL A 757 13.75 24.46 -33.56
CA VAL A 757 13.99 25.89 -33.27
C VAL A 757 15.09 26.19 -32.23
N ASN A 758 15.45 25.20 -31.39
CA ASN A 758 16.48 25.34 -30.36
C ASN A 758 17.87 24.84 -30.79
N PHE A 759 18.01 24.30 -32.00
CA PHE A 759 19.27 23.79 -32.54
C PHE A 759 19.72 24.64 -33.72
N TYR A 760 21.03 24.84 -33.82
CA TYR A 760 21.66 25.71 -34.81
C TYR A 760 22.75 24.94 -35.55
N ASN A 761 22.78 25.11 -36.86
CA ASN A 761 23.88 24.69 -37.70
C ASN A 761 25.01 25.74 -37.64
N ILE A 762 26.23 25.30 -37.35
CA ILE A 762 27.44 26.13 -37.26
C ILE A 762 28.57 25.47 -38.04
N VAL A 763 29.40 26.29 -38.66
CA VAL A 763 30.62 25.86 -39.33
C VAL A 763 31.80 26.58 -38.69
N TYR A 764 32.87 25.85 -38.42
CA TYR A 764 34.11 26.43 -37.89
C TYR A 764 35.11 26.76 -39.00
N ASP A 765 35.87 27.83 -38.81
CA ASP A 765 36.78 28.37 -39.83
C ASP A 765 37.94 27.42 -40.16
N ASN A 766 38.38 26.62 -39.18
CA ASN A 766 39.56 25.76 -39.27
C ASN A 766 39.22 24.28 -39.47
N ASP A 767 37.96 23.96 -39.78
CA ASP A 767 37.48 22.59 -39.85
C ASP A 767 36.83 22.32 -41.21
N VAL A 768 37.67 21.85 -42.13
CA VAL A 768 37.34 21.47 -43.50
C VAL A 768 37.48 19.96 -43.66
N ALA A 769 36.62 19.36 -44.48
CA ALA A 769 36.64 17.95 -44.84
C ALA A 769 37.94 17.57 -45.57
N GLU A 770 38.17 16.26 -45.77
CA GLU A 770 39.40 15.70 -46.37
C GLU A 770 39.73 16.25 -47.78
N ASP A 771 38.76 16.86 -48.47
CA ASP A 771 38.93 17.51 -49.77
C ASP A 771 39.53 18.94 -49.69
N GLY A 772 39.73 19.47 -48.48
CA GLY A 772 40.31 20.79 -48.22
C GLY A 772 39.43 21.98 -48.63
N ILE A 773 38.21 21.74 -49.13
CA ILE A 773 37.33 22.75 -49.74
C ILE A 773 35.98 22.78 -49.03
N THR A 774 35.44 21.63 -48.61
CA THR A 774 34.11 21.52 -48.03
C THR A 774 34.16 21.77 -46.51
N LYS A 775 33.43 22.77 -46.01
CA LYS A 775 33.38 23.04 -44.56
C LYS A 775 32.41 22.11 -43.83
N CYS A 776 32.84 21.54 -42.70
CA CYS A 776 32.04 20.63 -41.88
C CYS A 776 30.93 21.38 -41.12
N VAL A 777 29.67 20.97 -41.31
CA VAL A 777 28.51 21.57 -40.63
C VAL A 777 28.18 20.79 -39.36
N TYR A 778 28.22 21.48 -38.23
CA TYR A 778 27.89 20.95 -36.91
C TYR A 778 26.55 21.46 -36.42
N THR A 779 25.89 20.71 -35.54
CA THR A 779 24.58 21.08 -34.98
C THR A 779 24.63 21.10 -33.45
N TYR A 780 24.38 22.27 -32.85
CA TYR A 780 24.41 22.48 -31.39
C TYR A 780 23.23 23.29 -30.87
N LYS A 781 22.98 23.23 -29.56
CA LYS A 781 22.05 24.13 -28.86
C LYS A 781 22.76 25.41 -28.46
N LEU A 782 23.17 26.20 -29.46
CA LEU A 782 24.00 27.38 -29.25
C LEU A 782 23.41 28.42 -28.28
N LEU A 783 22.09 28.46 -28.09
CA LEU A 783 21.47 29.31 -27.07
C LEU A 783 21.75 28.84 -25.64
N ASP A 784 21.85 27.54 -25.39
CA ASP A 784 22.21 27.00 -24.09
C ASP A 784 23.69 27.28 -23.81
N ASP A 785 24.55 27.15 -24.83
CA ASP A 785 25.99 27.42 -24.73
C ASP A 785 26.27 28.92 -24.55
N TYR A 786 25.48 29.79 -25.20
CA TYR A 786 25.50 31.23 -24.98
C TYR A 786 25.11 31.62 -23.55
N LYS A 787 24.06 30.99 -22.99
CA LYS A 787 23.62 31.23 -21.59
C LYS A 787 24.66 30.78 -20.57
N LYS A 788 25.43 29.74 -20.88
CA LYS A 788 26.50 29.23 -20.02
C LYS A 788 27.81 30.04 -20.14
N GLY A 789 27.91 30.94 -21.11
CA GLY A 789 29.13 31.70 -21.39
C GLY A 789 30.16 30.94 -22.24
N ASP A 790 29.78 29.79 -22.79
CA ASP A 790 30.63 28.96 -23.65
C ASP A 790 30.57 29.40 -25.12
N LEU A 791 29.65 30.30 -25.47
CA LEU A 791 29.53 30.89 -26.80
C LEU A 791 29.53 32.42 -26.73
N GLU A 792 30.42 33.07 -27.49
CA GLU A 792 30.56 34.53 -27.55
C GLU A 792 30.35 35.02 -28.99
N ILE A 793 29.56 36.10 -29.18
CA ILE A 793 29.32 36.70 -30.51
C ILE A 793 30.42 37.72 -30.81
N ILE A 794 31.09 37.57 -31.95
CA ILE A 794 32.15 38.47 -32.40
C ILE A 794 31.53 39.63 -33.23
N PRO A 795 31.77 40.91 -32.88
CA PRO A 795 31.25 42.05 -33.66
C PRO A 795 31.94 42.19 -35.03
N GLU A 796 31.17 42.30 -36.12
CA GLU A 796 31.69 42.56 -37.47
C GLU A 796 31.66 44.08 -37.77
N ARG A 797 32.78 44.67 -38.24
CA ARG A 797 32.86 46.09 -38.66
C ARG A 797 32.38 46.24 -40.12
N PHE A 798 31.30 46.98 -40.36
CA PHE A 798 30.85 47.34 -41.71
C PHE A 798 31.75 48.44 -42.32
N HIS A 799 32.26 48.24 -43.54
CA HIS A 799 32.79 49.31 -44.38
C HIS A 799 31.68 49.82 -45.32
N GLY A 800 31.43 51.13 -45.27
CA GLY A 800 30.36 51.78 -46.03
C GLY A 800 30.69 51.93 -47.52
N SER A 801 29.67 51.86 -48.37
CA SER A 801 29.68 52.36 -49.74
C SER A 801 28.26 52.75 -50.17
N ARG A 802 28.16 53.92 -50.79
CA ARG A 802 26.92 54.63 -51.18
C ARG A 802 26.12 53.90 -52.26
N VAL A 803 24.81 54.15 -52.22
CA VAL A 803 23.76 53.77 -53.18
C VAL A 803 24.08 54.18 -54.63
N LYS A 804 23.90 53.25 -55.58
CA LYS A 804 23.32 53.49 -56.91
C LYS A 804 22.46 52.29 -57.31
N THR A 805 21.24 52.58 -57.72
CA THR A 805 20.23 51.68 -58.30
C THR A 805 20.70 51.04 -59.61
N SER A 806 20.55 49.72 -59.75
CA SER A 806 20.56 49.01 -61.04
C SER A 806 19.79 47.70 -60.96
N VAL A 807 18.70 47.66 -61.73
CA VAL A 807 17.98 46.58 -62.44
C VAL A 807 18.55 45.14 -62.34
N TYR A 808 17.61 44.20 -62.21
CA TYR A 808 17.68 42.74 -62.45
C TYR A 808 18.98 42.21 -63.09
N CYS A 809 19.60 41.23 -62.43
CA CYS A 809 20.28 40.14 -63.13
C CYS A 809 20.05 38.84 -62.34
N SER A 810 19.26 37.96 -62.94
CA SER A 810 19.27 36.52 -62.69
C SER A 810 20.67 35.97 -62.90
N ASP A 811 21.10 35.02 -62.06
CA ASP A 811 21.73 33.80 -62.55
C ASP A 811 21.77 32.74 -61.45
N SER A 812 20.92 31.73 -61.64
CA SER A 812 21.05 30.40 -61.10
C SER A 812 22.30 29.72 -61.66
N PHE A 813 23.16 29.18 -60.79
CA PHE A 813 24.18 28.21 -61.20
C PHE A 813 24.00 26.92 -60.39
N LEU A 814 23.24 26.01 -60.99
CA LEU A 814 23.30 24.57 -60.75
C LEU A 814 23.90 23.93 -62.01
N ASN A 815 24.98 23.18 -61.81
CA ASN A 815 25.61 22.18 -62.69
C ASN A 815 26.37 22.60 -63.97
N ARG A 816 27.69 22.31 -63.99
CA ARG A 816 28.37 21.77 -65.18
C ARG A 816 29.27 20.58 -64.79
N HIS A 817 29.05 19.47 -65.49
CA HIS A 817 29.87 18.26 -65.51
C HIS A 817 31.23 18.49 -66.19
N CYS A 818 32.21 17.70 -65.75
CA CYS A 818 33.49 17.47 -66.41
C CYS A 818 33.30 16.65 -67.70
N MET A 819 34.05 16.98 -68.75
CA MET A 819 34.86 16.04 -69.56
C MET A 819 35.84 16.86 -70.44
N GLY A 820 37.14 16.54 -70.36
CA GLY A 820 38.07 16.67 -71.51
C GLY A 820 38.10 15.34 -72.28
N PRO A 821 38.80 15.20 -73.44
CA PRO A 821 40.21 15.57 -73.57
C PRO A 821 40.65 16.13 -74.95
N GLU A 822 41.96 16.41 -75.07
CA GLU A 822 42.70 16.61 -76.33
C GLU A 822 42.63 15.38 -77.26
N ILE A 823 42.06 15.56 -78.45
CA ILE A 823 42.56 15.39 -79.84
C ILE A 823 41.33 15.35 -80.74
#